data_AF-A0A7C2W3F8-F1
#
_entry.id   AF-A0A7C2W3F8-F1
#
_cell.length_a   1.000
_cell.length_b   1.000
_cell.length_c   1.000
_cell.angle_alpha   90.00
_cell.angle_beta   90.00
_cell.angle_gamma   90.00
#
_symmetry.space_group_name_H-M   'P 1'
#
loop_
_entity.id
_entity.type
_entity.pdbx_description
1 polymer ?
#
loop_
_entity_poly.entity_id
_entity_poly.type
_entity_poly.pdbx_seq_one_letter_code
_entity_poly.pdbx_strand_id
1 'polypeptide(L)'
;MATITLPGLQTGIDTASLIRQLMAVERRQLNVYEDRRDTWTQRQTALRDLESKLRNFRTAARNLSSADTLRAFNVSTSDKDKLTAEAGNQAFEGSHNVVINRLARSARMVHTTGLKYAEDYVGAGTFIYSYNHKETSVATTATTTLQDLVGLINNDADNPGVTASLLHYNNKYHLVLNGNDAGSDYRIRINAGSTETWKAGSELTRGTDNAATNTRLIDLDQFSGALEGGEVIEITGTDRNGVAIAQINLGITDNTRIEHLIGEINSAFDGIAKARFENGLIILADNVQGASDLSISLTYNANGSAATLTLPAMAVDTEGGAVGASLAGFAAADFTETQSAQDSRIKVDGFPAITPVAEVQTLGFSSGANGGAFTLTYDGRTTAALAYDADAASIQAALEALDNVSAGDITVSGDRLSTTNGTLTFTFASGLGDVDMIAIDASNLDRPAPNYVWAEQAKGSDGYINRSTNTVDDVIAGVTLHLHDTTDAAGKDITLTRDVQSVKDRLDRLVTAYNYAVDFIKENTRYDEATKTAGILMSDYTVSSIHNEIRLPLIQQAAGFIADIDSFLAPAAIGLRLDKDGHLSLDAADFDKAIAKDSRGVLNLIGADKSGTSTSSAIRFYGASSAYTTAGQYDVEVTVAGGAITGARIKLSSESTWRDAEFSSNIVTGNGQFDSNGNPLYPENGLQLSVALSTDGVFTSTVRIRQGFAGRLEDVLDRILKPTVGSVVVDSRHVKDQIELLDKKIEEEQRRVSVREQRLILQYARLEKTLAMLQNQMAAAGIIPSKTA
;
A
#
# COMPACT_ATOMS: atom_id res chain seq x y z
N MET A 1 -10.51 79.20 35.84
CA MET A 1 -11.85 78.81 35.35
C MET A 1 -11.84 78.97 33.83
N ALA A 2 -12.01 77.88 33.08
CA ALA A 2 -12.12 77.92 31.63
C ALA A 2 -13.46 78.59 31.26
N THR A 3 -13.40 79.78 30.69
CA THR A 3 -14.56 80.44 30.09
C THR A 3 -14.98 79.66 28.86
N ILE A 4 -16.12 78.97 28.94
CA ILE A 4 -16.79 78.37 27.79
C ILE A 4 -17.28 79.52 26.90
N THR A 5 -16.55 79.82 25.83
CA THR A 5 -17.01 80.70 24.76
C THR A 5 -17.91 79.89 23.84
N LEU A 6 -19.24 80.07 23.93
CA LEU A 6 -20.16 79.56 22.93
C LEU A 6 -19.95 80.35 21.61
N PRO A 7 -19.59 79.69 20.49
CA PRO A 7 -19.39 80.35 19.21
C PRO A 7 -20.68 81.01 18.70
N GLY A 8 -20.59 82.23 18.15
CA GLY A 8 -21.67 82.86 17.36
C GLY A 8 -22.66 83.75 18.13
N LEU A 9 -22.58 83.83 19.46
CA LEU A 9 -23.53 84.62 20.27
C LEU A 9 -23.27 86.15 20.25
N GLN A 10 -22.06 86.59 19.90
CA GLN A 10 -21.69 88.01 19.98
C GLN A 10 -21.68 88.75 18.62
N THR A 11 -21.52 88.03 17.50
CA THR A 11 -21.37 88.62 16.14
C THR A 11 -22.51 88.29 15.18
N GLY A 12 -23.36 87.31 15.48
CA GLY A 12 -24.46 86.86 14.61
C GLY A 12 -24.03 85.98 13.42
N ILE A 13 -22.76 85.56 13.35
CA ILE A 13 -22.21 84.72 12.28
C ILE A 13 -22.07 83.28 12.79
N ASP A 14 -22.71 82.31 12.12
CA ASP A 14 -22.56 80.88 12.41
C ASP A 14 -21.24 80.33 11.84
N THR A 15 -20.17 80.60 12.56
CA THR A 15 -18.81 80.15 12.23
C THR A 15 -18.67 78.63 12.25
N ALA A 16 -19.46 77.92 13.06
CA ALA A 16 -19.45 76.46 13.12
C ALA A 16 -20.04 75.81 11.84
N SER A 17 -21.09 76.40 11.26
CA SER A 17 -21.62 75.99 9.95
C SER A 17 -20.63 76.29 8.82
N LEU A 18 -20.00 77.47 8.83
CA LEU A 18 -19.02 77.85 7.80
C LEU A 18 -17.76 76.96 7.82
N ILE A 19 -17.23 76.65 9.01
CA ILE A 19 -16.12 75.69 9.17
C ILE A 19 -16.53 74.32 8.64
N ARG A 20 -17.73 73.82 8.95
CA ARG A 20 -18.23 72.54 8.40
C ARG A 20 -18.30 72.54 6.88
N GLN A 21 -18.78 73.62 6.25
CA GLN A 21 -18.85 73.72 4.79
C GLN A 21 -17.45 73.75 4.15
N LEU A 22 -16.50 74.48 4.74
CA LEU A 22 -15.10 74.50 4.27
C LEU A 22 -14.44 73.13 4.45
N MET A 23 -14.66 72.48 5.59
CA MET A 23 -14.16 71.13 5.85
C MET A 23 -14.77 70.08 4.91
N ALA A 24 -16.02 70.24 4.48
CA ALA A 24 -16.63 69.36 3.48
C ALA A 24 -15.91 69.42 2.12
N VAL A 25 -15.44 70.61 1.71
CA VAL A 25 -14.62 70.77 0.49
C VAL A 25 -13.23 70.15 0.69
N GLU A 26 -12.60 70.38 1.83
CA GLU A 26 -11.28 69.84 2.17
C GLU A 26 -11.29 68.29 2.26
N ARG A 27 -12.42 67.68 2.65
CA ARG A 27 -12.62 66.22 2.69
C ARG A 27 -12.87 65.57 1.33
N ARG A 28 -13.13 66.33 0.26
CA ARG A 28 -13.41 65.75 -1.07
C ARG A 28 -12.30 64.81 -1.55
N GLN A 29 -11.04 65.17 -1.30
CA GLN A 29 -9.90 64.35 -1.68
C GLN A 29 -9.79 63.07 -0.84
N LEU A 30 -10.12 63.16 0.46
CA LEU A 30 -10.18 62.01 1.36
C LEU A 30 -11.25 61.02 0.87
N ASN A 31 -12.46 61.49 0.58
CA ASN A 31 -13.55 60.65 0.08
C ASN A 31 -13.15 59.92 -1.21
N VAL A 32 -12.44 60.59 -2.14
CA VAL A 32 -11.95 59.94 -3.37
C VAL A 32 -10.98 58.80 -3.07
N TYR A 33 -10.12 58.93 -2.05
CA TYR A 33 -9.24 57.83 -1.66
C TYR A 33 -9.98 56.72 -0.93
N GLU A 34 -10.96 57.04 -0.09
CA GLU A 34 -11.83 56.07 0.59
C GLU A 34 -12.66 55.26 -0.42
N ASP A 35 -13.32 55.91 -1.38
CA ASP A 35 -14.09 55.25 -2.46
C ASP A 35 -13.21 54.31 -3.31
N ARG A 36 -11.98 54.76 -3.61
CA ARG A 36 -11.00 53.94 -4.33
C ARG A 36 -10.58 52.74 -3.49
N ARG A 37 -10.25 52.94 -2.21
CA ARG A 37 -9.88 51.85 -1.29
C ARG A 37 -10.99 50.81 -1.25
N ASP A 38 -12.24 51.24 -1.10
CA ASP A 38 -13.40 50.35 -1.04
C ASP A 38 -13.55 49.52 -2.32
N THR A 39 -13.32 50.13 -3.49
CA THR A 39 -13.31 49.41 -4.77
C THR A 39 -12.20 48.35 -4.82
N TRP A 40 -10.99 48.68 -4.36
CA TRP A 40 -9.88 47.70 -4.30
C TRP A 40 -10.14 46.61 -3.27
N THR A 41 -10.78 46.91 -2.14
CA THR A 41 -11.18 45.93 -1.13
C THR A 41 -12.24 44.96 -1.66
N GLN A 42 -13.22 45.44 -2.43
CA GLN A 42 -14.19 44.58 -3.13
C GLN A 42 -13.48 43.67 -4.14
N ARG A 43 -12.53 44.22 -4.93
CA ARG A 43 -11.70 43.42 -5.84
C ARG A 43 -10.90 42.34 -5.11
N GLN A 44 -10.29 42.67 -3.96
CA GLN A 44 -9.55 41.70 -3.16
C GLN A 44 -10.44 40.56 -2.67
N THR A 45 -11.65 40.89 -2.23
CA THR A 45 -12.64 39.91 -1.79
C THR A 45 -13.01 38.98 -2.94
N ALA A 46 -13.31 39.55 -4.12
CA ALA A 46 -13.66 38.76 -5.29
C ALA A 46 -12.53 37.82 -5.76
N LEU A 47 -11.27 38.27 -5.73
CA LEU A 47 -10.12 37.40 -6.09
C LEU A 47 -9.90 36.27 -5.08
N ARG A 48 -10.11 36.52 -3.78
CA ARG A 48 -10.04 35.47 -2.74
C ARG A 48 -11.15 34.43 -2.90
N ASP A 49 -12.36 34.88 -3.26
CA ASP A 49 -13.48 33.98 -3.53
C ASP A 49 -13.23 33.14 -4.79
N LEU A 50 -12.66 33.74 -5.84
CA LEU A 50 -12.21 33.02 -7.03
C LEU A 50 -11.15 31.97 -6.67
N GLU A 51 -10.13 32.35 -5.89
CA GLU A 51 -9.09 31.43 -5.43
C GLU A 51 -9.69 30.23 -4.68
N SER A 52 -10.65 30.47 -3.78
CA SER A 52 -11.38 29.43 -3.05
C SER A 52 -12.13 28.48 -4.00
N LYS A 53 -12.84 29.02 -4.99
CA LYS A 53 -13.57 28.24 -6.00
C LYS A 53 -12.62 27.40 -6.87
N LEU A 54 -11.50 27.97 -7.29
CA LEU A 54 -10.48 27.27 -8.06
C LEU A 54 -9.80 26.16 -7.23
N ARG A 55 -9.57 26.35 -5.93
CA ARG A 55 -9.05 25.30 -5.03
C ARG A 55 -10.03 24.13 -4.92
N ASN A 56 -11.33 24.40 -4.77
CA ASN A 56 -12.35 23.36 -4.76
C ASN A 56 -12.41 22.60 -6.09
N PHE A 57 -12.28 23.33 -7.20
CA PHE A 57 -12.22 22.73 -8.53
C PHE A 57 -10.97 21.86 -8.71
N ARG A 58 -9.81 22.30 -8.22
CA ARG A 58 -8.59 21.50 -8.23
C ARG A 58 -8.76 20.20 -7.45
N THR A 59 -9.36 20.25 -6.27
CA THR A 59 -9.64 19.05 -5.47
C THR A 59 -10.56 18.08 -6.22
N ALA A 60 -11.59 18.59 -6.91
CA ALA A 60 -12.46 17.75 -7.73
C ALA A 60 -11.71 17.09 -8.92
N ALA A 61 -10.81 17.83 -9.58
CA ALA A 61 -9.96 17.31 -10.66
C ALA A 61 -8.98 16.24 -10.15
N ARG A 62 -8.33 16.49 -9.00
CA ARG A 62 -7.39 15.54 -8.37
C ARG A 62 -8.05 14.22 -7.99
N ASN A 63 -9.31 14.24 -7.55
CA ASN A 63 -10.05 13.02 -7.22
C ASN A 63 -10.37 12.14 -8.44
N LEU A 64 -10.08 12.63 -9.65
CA LEU A 64 -10.25 11.96 -10.93
C LEU A 64 -8.91 11.73 -11.65
N SER A 65 -7.76 12.14 -11.08
CA SER A 65 -6.49 12.14 -11.79
C SER A 65 -5.77 10.79 -11.82
N SER A 66 -6.33 9.71 -11.22
CA SER A 66 -5.76 8.35 -11.24
C SER A 66 -6.76 7.30 -11.72
N ALA A 67 -6.50 6.71 -12.89
CA ALA A 67 -7.34 5.69 -13.54
C ALA A 67 -7.49 4.43 -12.68
N ASP A 68 -6.45 4.03 -11.96
CA ASP A 68 -6.48 2.87 -11.07
C ASP A 68 -7.42 3.09 -9.88
N THR A 69 -7.48 4.32 -9.34
CA THR A 69 -8.46 4.66 -8.27
C THR A 69 -9.89 4.78 -8.78
N LEU A 70 -10.07 5.03 -10.08
CA LEU A 70 -11.38 5.07 -10.73
C LEU A 70 -11.88 3.68 -11.13
N ARG A 71 -11.00 2.68 -11.17
CA ARG A 71 -11.37 1.28 -11.45
C ARG A 71 -11.83 0.61 -10.16
N ALA A 72 -13.04 0.95 -9.75
CA ALA A 72 -13.72 0.37 -8.58
C ALA A 72 -14.73 -0.71 -8.97
N PHE A 73 -14.96 -1.66 -8.06
CA PHE A 73 -15.93 -2.74 -8.21
C PHE A 73 -16.85 -2.80 -6.99
N ASN A 74 -18.13 -3.02 -7.25
CA ASN A 74 -19.10 -3.40 -6.24
C ASN A 74 -19.07 -4.92 -6.08
N VAL A 75 -19.00 -5.37 -4.83
CA VAL A 75 -19.02 -6.80 -4.48
C VAL A 75 -20.30 -7.09 -3.71
N SER A 76 -21.01 -8.12 -4.15
CA SER A 76 -22.18 -8.67 -3.47
C SER A 76 -21.96 -10.15 -3.18
N THR A 77 -22.51 -10.64 -2.07
CA THR A 77 -22.43 -12.05 -1.67
C THR A 77 -23.86 -12.54 -1.40
N SER A 78 -24.11 -13.79 -1.74
CA SER A 78 -25.37 -14.48 -1.46
C SER A 78 -25.62 -14.69 0.03
N ASP A 79 -24.57 -14.73 0.87
CA ASP A 79 -24.67 -14.90 2.32
C ASP A 79 -23.46 -14.28 3.05
N LYS A 80 -23.68 -13.12 3.68
CA LYS A 80 -22.63 -12.36 4.38
C LYS A 80 -22.18 -12.99 5.69
N ASP A 81 -23.00 -13.86 6.29
CA ASP A 81 -22.66 -14.51 7.55
C ASP A 81 -21.66 -15.65 7.33
N LYS A 82 -21.55 -16.15 6.09
CA LYS A 82 -20.62 -17.22 5.69
C LYS A 82 -19.40 -16.67 4.96
N LEU A 83 -19.59 -15.71 4.08
CA LEU A 83 -18.57 -15.26 3.14
C LEU A 83 -18.77 -13.80 2.75
N THR A 84 -17.73 -12.99 2.93
CA THR A 84 -17.64 -11.65 2.32
C THR A 84 -16.43 -11.57 1.39
N ALA A 85 -16.38 -10.56 0.53
CA ALA A 85 -15.24 -10.33 -0.34
C ALA A 85 -15.04 -8.86 -0.64
N GLU A 86 -13.79 -8.51 -0.91
CA GLU A 86 -13.34 -7.20 -1.35
C GLU A 86 -12.68 -7.31 -2.73
N ALA A 87 -12.78 -6.26 -3.54
CA ALA A 87 -12.22 -6.25 -4.88
C ALA A 87 -11.29 -5.04 -5.06
N GLY A 88 -10.05 -5.33 -5.43
CA GLY A 88 -9.07 -4.33 -5.81
C GLY A 88 -9.21 -3.87 -7.25
N ASN A 89 -8.40 -2.88 -7.65
CA ASN A 89 -8.40 -2.32 -9.00
C ASN A 89 -7.90 -3.29 -10.09
N GLN A 90 -7.35 -4.43 -9.72
CA GLN A 90 -6.95 -5.50 -10.64
C GLN A 90 -8.05 -6.55 -10.86
N ALA A 91 -9.14 -6.51 -10.09
CA ALA A 91 -10.25 -7.44 -10.23
C ALA A 91 -10.92 -7.37 -11.61
N PHE A 92 -11.67 -8.41 -11.93
CA PHE A 92 -12.49 -8.50 -13.14
C PHE A 92 -13.97 -8.68 -12.75
N GLU A 93 -14.87 -8.24 -13.63
CA GLU A 93 -16.30 -8.49 -13.43
C GLU A 93 -16.59 -9.97 -13.63
N GLY A 94 -17.49 -10.50 -12.81
CA GLY A 94 -17.84 -11.91 -12.85
C GLY A 94 -18.55 -12.36 -11.59
N SER A 95 -19.05 -13.58 -11.63
CA SER A 95 -19.57 -14.27 -10.45
C SER A 95 -18.72 -15.51 -10.18
N HIS A 96 -18.42 -15.74 -8.90
CA HIS A 96 -17.67 -16.90 -8.43
C HIS A 96 -18.47 -17.61 -7.34
N ASN A 97 -18.61 -18.94 -7.48
CA ASN A 97 -19.19 -19.78 -6.44
C ASN A 97 -18.08 -20.28 -5.52
N VAL A 98 -18.22 -20.06 -4.21
CA VAL A 98 -17.21 -20.46 -3.23
C VAL A 98 -17.81 -21.46 -2.26
N VAL A 99 -17.19 -22.64 -2.19
CA VAL A 99 -17.52 -23.67 -1.19
C VAL A 99 -16.48 -23.60 -0.08
N ILE A 100 -16.92 -23.47 1.17
CA ILE A 100 -16.07 -23.44 2.36
C ILE A 100 -16.33 -24.73 3.13
N ASN A 101 -15.44 -25.70 3.02
CA ASN A 101 -15.58 -26.97 3.74
C ASN A 101 -15.11 -26.85 5.19
N ARG A 102 -14.08 -26.05 5.43
CA ARG A 102 -13.45 -25.90 6.73
C ARG A 102 -12.79 -24.53 6.85
N LEU A 103 -12.81 -23.96 8.05
CA LEU A 103 -12.07 -22.75 8.38
C LEU A 103 -10.67 -23.08 8.90
N ALA A 104 -9.75 -22.15 8.68
CA ALA A 104 -8.45 -22.15 9.32
C ALA A 104 -8.62 -21.91 10.82
N ARG A 105 -7.86 -22.64 11.64
CA ARG A 105 -7.85 -22.50 13.10
C ARG A 105 -6.42 -22.45 13.62
N SER A 106 -6.22 -21.76 14.73
CA SER A 106 -4.95 -21.71 15.46
C SER A 106 -4.82 -22.86 16.46
N ALA A 107 -3.58 -23.16 16.84
CA ALA A 107 -3.26 -24.19 17.83
C ALA A 107 -3.49 -23.73 19.28
N ARG A 108 -3.88 -24.66 20.15
CA ARG A 108 -3.98 -24.44 21.61
C ARG A 108 -3.56 -25.66 22.41
N MET A 109 -2.56 -25.48 23.26
CA MET A 109 -2.10 -26.49 24.22
C MET A 109 -2.38 -26.06 25.65
N VAL A 110 -2.76 -27.01 26.50
CA VAL A 110 -3.06 -26.79 27.92
C VAL A 110 -2.23 -27.75 28.75
N HIS A 111 -1.46 -27.22 29.71
CA HIS A 111 -0.73 -28.02 30.68
C HIS A 111 -1.72 -28.86 31.50
N THR A 112 -1.63 -30.18 31.44
CA THR A 112 -2.63 -31.13 31.92
C THR A 112 -2.69 -31.19 33.44
N THR A 113 -1.54 -31.22 34.12
CA THR A 113 -1.51 -31.48 35.57
C THR A 113 -1.84 -30.24 36.39
N GLY A 114 -1.39 -29.06 35.93
CA GLY A 114 -1.55 -27.77 36.60
C GLY A 114 -0.86 -27.66 37.97
N LEU A 115 -0.68 -26.44 38.45
CA LEU A 115 -0.14 -26.12 39.78
C LEU A 115 -1.23 -25.59 40.69
N LYS A 116 -1.03 -25.61 42.02
CA LYS A 116 -2.09 -25.25 42.96
C LYS A 116 -2.36 -23.75 42.96
N TYR A 117 -1.30 -22.95 42.87
CA TYR A 117 -1.33 -21.49 42.83
C TYR A 117 -0.53 -20.98 41.62
N ALA A 118 -0.80 -19.75 41.19
CA ALA A 118 -0.05 -19.12 40.10
C ALA A 118 1.39 -18.75 40.51
N GLU A 119 1.61 -18.59 41.81
CA GLU A 119 2.88 -18.28 42.46
C GLU A 119 3.70 -19.55 42.78
N ASP A 120 3.16 -20.74 42.53
CA ASP A 120 3.91 -21.98 42.71
C ASP A 120 5.12 -22.00 41.75
N TYR A 121 6.26 -22.43 42.26
CA TYR A 121 7.50 -22.50 41.48
C TYR A 121 7.45 -23.63 40.45
N VAL A 122 7.85 -23.33 39.21
CA VAL A 122 7.97 -24.33 38.14
C VAL A 122 9.31 -25.09 38.22
N GLY A 123 10.29 -24.53 38.92
CA GLY A 123 11.63 -25.09 39.08
C GLY A 123 12.65 -24.51 38.09
N ALA A 124 13.91 -24.91 38.24
CA ALA A 124 14.99 -24.52 37.32
C ALA A 124 15.08 -25.50 36.15
N GLY A 125 15.27 -24.99 34.94
CA GLY A 125 15.41 -25.79 33.74
C GLY A 125 15.13 -25.00 32.47
N THR A 126 15.20 -25.67 31.34
CA THR A 126 14.90 -25.11 30.02
C THR A 126 13.57 -25.67 29.52
N PHE A 127 12.66 -24.78 29.14
CA PHE A 127 11.43 -25.11 28.43
C PHE A 127 11.59 -24.74 26.96
N ILE A 128 11.40 -25.69 26.06
CA ILE A 128 11.59 -25.48 24.62
C ILE A 128 10.25 -25.71 23.94
N TYR A 129 9.84 -24.76 23.10
CA TYR A 129 8.66 -24.89 22.27
C TYR A 129 8.94 -24.33 20.89
N SER A 130 8.17 -24.77 19.90
CA SER A 130 8.23 -24.25 18.54
C SER A 130 6.85 -23.94 18.01
N TYR A 131 6.80 -22.97 17.10
CA TYR A 131 5.59 -22.52 16.41
C TYR A 131 5.98 -21.89 15.08
N ASN A 132 5.21 -22.15 14.02
CA ASN A 132 5.55 -21.77 12.64
C ASN A 132 6.97 -22.23 12.24
N HIS A 133 7.35 -23.44 12.66
CA HIS A 133 8.68 -24.03 12.44
C HIS A 133 9.85 -23.17 12.96
N LYS A 134 9.58 -22.25 13.90
CA LYS A 134 10.60 -21.49 14.65
C LYS A 134 10.59 -21.94 16.10
N GLU A 135 11.75 -22.37 16.59
CA GLU A 135 11.97 -22.80 17.96
C GLU A 135 12.33 -21.64 18.89
N THR A 136 11.97 -21.75 20.17
CA THR A 136 12.35 -20.83 21.24
C THR A 136 12.63 -21.60 22.53
N SER A 137 13.70 -21.21 23.22
CA SER A 137 14.15 -21.81 24.47
C SER A 137 14.02 -20.81 25.62
N VAL A 138 13.18 -21.13 26.61
CA VAL A 138 12.93 -20.31 27.79
C VAL A 138 13.67 -20.90 28.99
N ALA A 139 14.62 -20.15 29.53
CA ALA A 139 15.34 -20.54 30.74
C ALA A 139 14.58 -20.12 32.01
N THR A 140 14.49 -21.03 32.97
CA THR A 140 13.83 -20.82 34.27
C THR A 140 14.80 -21.05 35.42
N THR A 141 14.51 -20.43 36.57
CA THR A 141 15.30 -20.54 37.80
C THR A 141 14.49 -21.25 38.89
N ALA A 142 15.15 -21.66 39.98
CA ALA A 142 14.47 -22.35 41.09
C ALA A 142 13.35 -21.52 41.74
N THR A 143 13.32 -20.20 41.53
CA THR A 143 12.32 -19.26 42.03
C THR A 143 11.36 -18.75 40.97
N THR A 144 11.46 -19.21 39.72
CA THR A 144 10.52 -18.83 38.66
C THR A 144 9.15 -19.42 38.99
N THR A 145 8.15 -18.57 39.12
CA THR A 145 6.75 -18.97 39.36
C THR A 145 6.03 -19.29 38.06
N LEU A 146 4.86 -19.93 38.13
CA LEU A 146 4.03 -20.22 36.95
C LEU A 146 3.60 -18.92 36.22
N GLN A 147 3.26 -17.86 36.96
CA GLN A 147 2.99 -16.54 36.37
C GLN A 147 4.24 -15.91 35.74
N ASP A 148 5.43 -16.11 36.31
CA ASP A 148 6.67 -15.61 35.72
C ASP A 148 6.97 -16.33 34.41
N LEU A 149 6.71 -17.65 34.32
CA LEU A 149 6.87 -18.40 33.07
C LEU A 149 5.97 -17.86 31.96
N VAL A 150 4.72 -17.47 32.27
CA VAL A 150 3.85 -16.76 31.31
C VAL A 150 4.49 -15.45 30.85
N GLY A 151 5.03 -14.67 31.79
CA GLY A 151 5.73 -13.43 31.48
C GLY A 151 6.98 -13.65 30.63
N LEU A 152 7.76 -14.70 30.90
CA LEU A 152 8.96 -15.05 30.14
C LEU A 152 8.61 -15.40 28.70
N ILE A 153 7.59 -16.24 28.47
CA ILE A 153 7.15 -16.59 27.11
C ILE A 153 6.64 -15.36 26.37
N ASN A 154 5.71 -14.60 26.95
CA ASN A 154 5.06 -13.48 26.26
C ASN A 154 5.99 -12.31 25.95
N ASN A 155 7.06 -12.13 26.73
CA ASN A 155 8.01 -11.03 26.55
C ASN A 155 9.34 -11.47 25.94
N ASP A 156 9.46 -12.74 25.50
CA ASP A 156 10.63 -13.22 24.79
C ASP A 156 10.74 -12.51 23.44
N ALA A 157 11.93 -11.94 23.15
CA ALA A 157 12.18 -11.25 21.89
C ALA A 157 12.16 -12.21 20.69
N ASP A 158 12.43 -13.49 20.92
CA ASP A 158 12.42 -14.54 19.91
C ASP A 158 11.08 -15.25 19.80
N ASN A 159 10.08 -14.87 20.62
CA ASN A 159 8.75 -15.49 20.61
C ASN A 159 8.19 -15.58 19.17
N PRO A 160 7.90 -16.80 18.68
CA PRO A 160 7.52 -17.03 17.29
C PRO A 160 6.06 -16.67 16.98
N GLY A 161 5.28 -16.18 17.95
CA GLY A 161 3.86 -15.86 17.81
C GLY A 161 2.94 -16.67 18.72
N VAL A 162 3.43 -17.12 19.88
CA VAL A 162 2.65 -17.85 20.89
C VAL A 162 2.31 -16.94 22.06
N THR A 163 1.04 -16.86 22.41
CA THR A 163 0.56 -16.20 23.63
C THR A 163 0.37 -17.22 24.75
N ALA A 164 1.07 -17.02 25.87
CA ALA A 164 0.90 -17.76 27.10
C ALA A 164 -0.13 -17.10 28.03
N SER A 165 -0.93 -17.91 28.74
CA SER A 165 -1.89 -17.46 29.75
C SER A 165 -2.15 -18.53 30.81
N LEU A 166 -2.93 -18.21 31.85
CA LEU A 166 -3.32 -19.16 32.90
C LEU A 166 -4.82 -19.45 32.86
N LEU A 167 -5.19 -20.73 32.88
CA LEU A 167 -6.55 -21.23 33.04
C LEU A 167 -6.72 -21.82 34.44
N HIS A 168 -7.68 -21.34 35.22
CA HIS A 168 -8.02 -21.93 36.51
C HIS A 168 -9.13 -22.98 36.36
N TYR A 169 -8.79 -24.25 36.58
CA TYR A 169 -9.71 -25.38 36.49
C TYR A 169 -9.40 -26.41 37.58
N ASN A 170 -10.44 -27.04 38.14
CA ASN A 170 -10.32 -28.09 39.15
C ASN A 170 -9.38 -27.72 40.33
N ASN A 171 -9.49 -26.48 40.83
CA ASN A 171 -8.69 -25.91 41.91
C ASN A 171 -7.17 -25.85 41.65
N LYS A 172 -6.78 -25.74 40.38
CA LYS A 172 -5.40 -25.59 39.89
C LYS A 172 -5.31 -24.56 38.76
N TYR A 173 -4.12 -24.02 38.56
CA TYR A 173 -3.75 -23.15 37.44
C TYR A 173 -2.98 -23.95 36.39
N HIS A 174 -3.44 -23.88 35.15
CA HIS A 174 -2.89 -24.56 33.99
C HIS A 174 -2.28 -23.52 33.04
N LEU A 175 -1.04 -23.72 32.63
CA LEU A 175 -0.43 -22.94 31.55
C LEU A 175 -1.18 -23.24 30.25
N VAL A 176 -1.61 -22.21 29.54
CA VAL A 176 -2.23 -22.31 28.23
C VAL A 176 -1.34 -21.60 27.23
N LEU A 177 -0.98 -22.30 26.16
CA LEU A 177 -0.25 -21.75 25.02
C LEU A 177 -1.22 -21.66 23.84
N ASN A 178 -1.35 -20.47 23.26
CA ASN A 178 -2.25 -20.19 22.15
C ASN A 178 -1.45 -19.62 20.98
N GLY A 179 -1.57 -20.23 19.81
CA GLY A 179 -1.00 -19.71 18.57
C GLY A 179 -1.79 -18.49 18.09
N ASN A 180 -1.09 -17.45 17.64
CA ASN A 180 -1.73 -16.20 17.21
C ASN A 180 -2.29 -16.27 15.78
N ASP A 181 -1.82 -17.21 14.99
CA ASP A 181 -2.15 -17.41 13.59
C ASP A 181 -2.77 -18.80 13.39
N ALA A 182 -3.54 -18.92 12.32
CA ALA A 182 -4.18 -20.15 11.91
C ALA A 182 -3.36 -20.83 10.81
N GLY A 183 -3.68 -22.10 10.54
CA GLY A 183 -3.05 -22.87 9.46
C GLY A 183 -2.21 -24.03 10.00
N SER A 184 -2.00 -25.05 9.18
CA SER A 184 -1.29 -26.27 9.59
C SER A 184 0.18 -26.04 9.93
N ASP A 185 0.82 -25.01 9.36
CA ASP A 185 2.19 -24.63 9.70
C ASP A 185 2.30 -24.05 11.13
N TYR A 186 1.21 -23.51 11.66
CA TYR A 186 1.16 -22.80 12.94
C TYR A 186 0.80 -23.72 14.12
N ARG A 187 1.36 -24.93 14.12
CA ARG A 187 1.25 -25.87 15.26
C ARG A 187 2.19 -25.45 16.38
N ILE A 188 1.75 -25.65 17.62
CA ILE A 188 2.63 -25.54 18.79
C ILE A 188 3.19 -26.92 19.08
N ARG A 189 4.51 -27.06 19.14
CA ARG A 189 5.18 -28.27 19.61
C ARG A 189 6.00 -27.96 20.84
N ILE A 190 5.93 -28.84 21.84
CA ILE A 190 6.82 -28.80 23.01
C ILE A 190 7.97 -29.75 22.73
N ASN A 191 9.19 -29.21 22.66
CA ASN A 191 10.34 -29.96 22.18
C ASN A 191 11.15 -30.47 23.39
N ALA A 192 11.70 -31.68 23.28
CA ALA A 192 12.63 -32.25 24.25
C ALA A 192 14.08 -31.79 24.02
N GLY A 193 14.37 -31.17 22.88
CA GLY A 193 15.66 -30.57 22.55
C GLY A 193 15.60 -29.76 21.27
N SER A 194 16.71 -29.11 20.91
CA SER A 194 16.74 -28.22 19.75
C SER A 194 16.63 -28.93 18.41
N THR A 195 15.96 -28.31 17.45
CA THR A 195 15.94 -28.71 16.03
C THR A 195 17.16 -28.17 15.29
N GLU A 196 17.62 -28.87 14.26
CA GLU A 196 18.65 -28.31 13.37
C GLU A 196 18.07 -27.20 12.50
N THR A 197 18.82 -26.10 12.34
CA THR A 197 18.45 -25.02 11.41
C THR A 197 19.63 -24.63 10.52
N TRP A 198 19.32 -24.38 9.25
CA TRP A 198 20.23 -23.88 8.23
C TRP A 198 19.83 -22.46 7.85
N LYS A 199 20.81 -21.58 7.69
CA LYS A 199 20.60 -20.16 7.42
C LYS A 199 21.52 -19.66 6.30
N ALA A 200 20.98 -18.76 5.49
CA ALA A 200 21.75 -18.04 4.48
C ALA A 200 22.85 -17.19 5.13
N GLY A 201 24.07 -17.24 4.59
CA GLY A 201 25.22 -16.48 5.09
C GLY A 201 25.18 -14.97 4.80
N SER A 202 24.28 -14.51 3.92
CA SER A 202 24.07 -13.09 3.61
C SER A 202 22.63 -12.81 3.19
N GLU A 203 22.20 -11.58 3.38
CA GLU A 203 20.85 -11.11 3.03
C GLU A 203 20.68 -10.92 1.52
N LEU A 204 19.48 -11.25 1.01
CA LEU A 204 18.99 -10.81 -0.29
C LEU A 204 18.41 -9.40 -0.14
N THR A 205 18.82 -8.49 -1.03
CA THR A 205 18.53 -7.05 -0.90
C THR A 205 17.90 -6.49 -2.16
N ARG A 206 17.18 -5.38 -2.01
CA ARG A 206 16.68 -4.56 -3.10
C ARG A 206 17.01 -3.10 -2.79
N GLY A 207 17.99 -2.54 -3.49
CA GLY A 207 18.51 -1.21 -3.20
C GLY A 207 19.27 -1.16 -1.88
N THR A 208 18.74 -0.43 -0.89
CA THR A 208 19.35 -0.31 0.45
C THR A 208 18.65 -1.13 1.52
N ASP A 209 17.55 -1.81 1.16
CA ASP A 209 16.66 -2.50 2.09
C ASP A 209 16.69 -4.01 1.86
N ASN A 210 16.35 -4.79 2.88
CA ASN A 210 16.21 -6.24 2.78
C ASN A 210 15.01 -6.54 1.88
N ALA A 211 15.15 -7.53 1.00
CA ALA A 211 14.06 -7.93 0.13
C ALA A 211 12.87 -8.48 0.93
N ALA A 212 11.66 -8.35 0.38
CA ALA A 212 10.44 -8.96 0.91
C ALA A 212 10.07 -10.20 0.09
N THR A 213 9.17 -11.05 0.60
CA THR A 213 8.70 -12.27 -0.10
C THR A 213 8.09 -11.97 -1.48
N ASN A 214 7.42 -10.84 -1.63
CA ASN A 214 6.85 -10.39 -2.89
C ASN A 214 7.88 -9.74 -3.84
N THR A 215 9.13 -9.56 -3.45
CA THR A 215 10.17 -9.04 -4.34
C THR A 215 10.40 -10.01 -5.50
N ARG A 216 10.43 -9.49 -6.73
CA ARG A 216 10.77 -10.28 -7.92
C ARG A 216 12.25 -10.61 -7.89
N LEU A 217 12.63 -11.83 -8.28
CA LEU A 217 14.03 -12.25 -8.29
C LEU A 217 14.91 -11.36 -9.17
N ILE A 218 14.35 -10.82 -10.27
CA ILE A 218 15.07 -9.92 -11.16
C ILE A 218 15.28 -8.51 -10.60
N ASP A 219 14.54 -8.14 -9.54
CA ASP A 219 14.66 -6.84 -8.88
C ASP A 219 15.63 -6.90 -7.68
N LEU A 220 16.29 -8.06 -7.45
CA LEU A 220 17.31 -8.23 -6.42
C LEU A 220 18.63 -7.61 -6.86
N ASP A 221 19.37 -7.03 -5.91
CA ASP A 221 20.71 -6.48 -6.19
C ASP A 221 21.72 -7.59 -6.58
N GLN A 222 21.43 -8.84 -6.21
CA GLN A 222 22.21 -10.03 -6.52
C GLN A 222 21.93 -10.58 -7.93
N PHE A 223 20.93 -10.05 -8.64
CA PHE A 223 20.59 -10.42 -10.00
C PHE A 223 21.21 -9.46 -11.01
N SER A 224 21.75 -10.00 -12.10
CA SER A 224 22.25 -9.20 -13.21
C SER A 224 22.00 -9.89 -14.56
N GLY A 225 21.96 -9.11 -15.64
CA GLY A 225 21.64 -9.60 -16.98
C GLY A 225 20.14 -9.62 -17.27
N ALA A 226 19.76 -10.16 -18.43
CA ALA A 226 18.36 -10.33 -18.81
C ALA A 226 18.07 -11.81 -19.06
N LEU A 227 16.86 -12.21 -18.73
CA LEU A 227 16.40 -13.57 -18.95
C LEU A 227 16.21 -13.81 -20.45
N GLU A 228 16.72 -14.93 -20.94
CA GLU A 228 16.57 -15.44 -22.31
C GLU A 228 15.64 -16.66 -22.36
N GLY A 229 15.21 -17.15 -21.19
CA GLY A 229 14.31 -18.27 -21.04
C GLY A 229 15.05 -19.58 -20.83
N GLY A 230 14.62 -20.34 -19.82
CA GLY A 230 15.22 -21.61 -19.44
C GLY A 230 16.19 -21.52 -18.25
N GLU A 231 16.44 -20.32 -17.71
CA GLU A 231 17.18 -20.15 -16.46
C GLU A 231 16.45 -20.82 -15.29
N VAL A 232 17.21 -21.49 -14.42
CA VAL A 232 16.65 -22.19 -13.25
C VAL A 232 17.45 -21.94 -11.97
N ILE A 233 16.78 -22.05 -10.83
CA ILE A 233 17.44 -22.32 -9.55
C ILE A 233 17.28 -23.81 -9.27
N GLU A 234 18.41 -24.51 -9.16
CA GLU A 234 18.49 -25.92 -8.80
C GLU A 234 18.55 -26.03 -7.28
N ILE A 235 17.58 -26.76 -6.71
CA ILE A 235 17.44 -27.01 -5.28
C ILE A 235 17.86 -28.46 -5.04
N THR A 236 18.92 -28.66 -4.27
CA THR A 236 19.48 -29.97 -3.92
C THR A 236 19.81 -30.03 -2.44
N GLY A 237 20.05 -31.22 -1.90
CA GLY A 237 20.34 -31.38 -0.48
C GLY A 237 20.23 -32.83 -0.01
N THR A 238 20.21 -33.00 1.30
CA THR A 238 19.98 -34.28 1.98
C THR A 238 18.88 -34.12 3.02
N ASP A 239 18.13 -35.19 3.26
CA ASP A 239 17.22 -35.30 4.40
C ASP A 239 18.01 -35.45 5.71
N ARG A 240 17.28 -35.55 6.82
CA ARG A 240 17.87 -35.71 8.16
C ARG A 240 18.73 -36.97 8.36
N ASN A 241 18.63 -37.96 7.47
CA ASN A 241 19.39 -39.21 7.52
C ASN A 241 20.54 -39.21 6.50
N GLY A 242 20.81 -38.07 5.83
CA GLY A 242 21.85 -37.94 4.83
C GLY A 242 21.47 -38.50 3.46
N VAL A 243 20.19 -38.85 3.23
CA VAL A 243 19.70 -39.32 1.93
C VAL A 243 19.43 -38.12 1.03
N ALA A 244 19.93 -38.14 -0.20
CA ALA A 244 19.73 -37.04 -1.14
C ALA A 244 18.24 -36.84 -1.48
N ILE A 245 17.76 -35.60 -1.39
CA ILE A 245 16.41 -35.24 -1.84
C ILE A 245 16.32 -35.25 -3.37
N ALA A 246 15.09 -35.36 -3.90
CA ALA A 246 14.86 -35.16 -5.32
C ALA A 246 15.15 -33.71 -5.71
N GLN A 247 15.98 -33.51 -6.73
CA GLN A 247 16.28 -32.17 -7.22
C GLN A 247 15.01 -31.51 -7.80
N ILE A 248 14.72 -30.29 -7.38
CA ILE A 248 13.67 -29.44 -7.94
C ILE A 248 14.33 -28.25 -8.65
N ASN A 249 13.79 -27.89 -9.81
CA ASN A 249 14.26 -26.77 -10.61
C ASN A 249 13.16 -25.69 -10.68
N LEU A 250 13.40 -24.54 -10.04
CA LEU A 250 12.53 -23.38 -10.21
C LEU A 250 12.88 -22.65 -11.51
N GLY A 251 11.96 -22.63 -12.47
CA GLY A 251 12.07 -21.78 -13.66
C GLY A 251 11.99 -20.29 -13.34
N ILE A 252 12.97 -19.50 -13.79
CA ILE A 252 12.98 -18.06 -13.57
C ILE A 252 12.35 -17.34 -14.77
N THR A 253 11.41 -16.46 -14.47
CA THR A 253 10.77 -15.56 -15.42
C THR A 253 10.80 -14.13 -14.86
N ASP A 254 10.39 -13.16 -15.67
CA ASP A 254 10.22 -11.78 -15.22
C ASP A 254 9.28 -11.66 -14.01
N ASN A 255 8.40 -12.63 -13.76
CA ASN A 255 7.43 -12.56 -12.67
C ASN A 255 7.76 -13.48 -11.50
N THR A 256 8.89 -14.18 -11.53
CA THR A 256 9.28 -15.07 -10.44
C THR A 256 9.69 -14.24 -9.21
N ARG A 257 9.14 -14.57 -8.04
CA ARG A 257 9.34 -13.85 -6.77
C ARG A 257 10.02 -14.74 -5.74
N ILE A 258 10.51 -14.15 -4.65
CA ILE A 258 11.10 -14.90 -3.53
C ILE A 258 10.11 -15.90 -2.95
N GLU A 259 8.83 -15.55 -2.85
CA GLU A 259 7.78 -16.48 -2.40
C GLU A 259 7.70 -17.76 -3.23
N HIS A 260 7.95 -17.70 -4.55
CA HIS A 260 8.02 -18.89 -5.39
C HIS A 260 9.24 -19.75 -5.06
N LEU A 261 10.41 -19.12 -4.82
CA LEU A 261 11.61 -19.85 -4.39
C LEU A 261 11.41 -20.56 -3.05
N ILE A 262 10.84 -19.89 -2.07
CA ILE A 262 10.52 -20.51 -0.78
C ILE A 262 9.50 -21.64 -0.96
N GLY A 263 8.50 -21.46 -1.83
CA GLY A 263 7.54 -22.51 -2.18
C GLY A 263 8.19 -23.76 -2.79
N GLU A 264 9.10 -23.59 -3.75
CA GLU A 264 9.83 -24.71 -4.36
C GLU A 264 10.81 -25.38 -3.38
N ILE A 265 11.46 -24.63 -2.49
CA ILE A 265 12.30 -25.21 -1.43
C ILE A 265 11.43 -26.06 -0.49
N ASN A 266 10.29 -25.53 -0.04
CA ASN A 266 9.36 -26.28 0.79
C ASN A 266 8.84 -27.53 0.08
N SER A 267 8.63 -27.47 -1.24
CA SER A 267 8.24 -28.63 -2.04
C SER A 267 9.37 -29.66 -2.15
N ALA A 268 10.64 -29.23 -2.14
CA ALA A 268 11.79 -30.12 -2.23
C ALA A 268 12.09 -30.85 -0.92
N PHE A 269 11.80 -30.21 0.21
CA PHE A 269 12.00 -30.74 1.57
C PHE A 269 10.70 -31.17 2.25
N ASP A 270 9.66 -31.43 1.46
CA ASP A 270 8.31 -31.63 1.96
C ASP A 270 8.23 -32.68 3.07
N GLY A 271 7.53 -32.35 4.16
CA GLY A 271 7.48 -33.14 5.39
C GLY A 271 8.79 -33.25 6.19
N ILE A 272 9.97 -33.04 5.59
CA ILE A 272 11.30 -33.19 6.20
C ILE A 272 11.72 -31.90 6.93
N ALA A 273 11.67 -30.77 6.23
CA ALA A 273 12.11 -29.47 6.75
C ALA A 273 11.28 -28.34 6.14
N LYS A 274 11.19 -27.21 6.84
CA LYS A 274 10.44 -26.03 6.41
C LYS A 274 11.35 -24.83 6.18
N ALA A 275 11.28 -24.28 4.99
CA ALA A 275 11.92 -23.03 4.61
C ALA A 275 11.01 -21.82 4.85
N ARG A 276 11.61 -20.78 5.41
CA ARG A 276 11.01 -19.45 5.59
C ARG A 276 11.96 -18.36 5.14
N PHE A 277 11.42 -17.15 4.99
CA PHE A 277 12.19 -15.97 4.62
C PHE A 277 11.97 -14.84 5.61
N GLU A 278 13.02 -14.46 6.32
CA GLU A 278 12.96 -13.47 7.41
C GLU A 278 14.11 -12.49 7.25
N ASN A 279 13.80 -11.19 7.18
CA ASN A 279 14.77 -10.11 7.08
C ASN A 279 15.82 -10.32 5.97
N GLY A 280 15.40 -10.75 4.77
CA GLY A 280 16.31 -10.99 3.65
C GLY A 280 17.03 -12.34 3.67
N LEU A 281 16.84 -13.16 4.72
CA LEU A 281 17.53 -14.44 4.89
C LEU A 281 16.59 -15.62 4.63
N ILE A 282 17.08 -16.61 3.89
CA ILE A 282 16.45 -17.92 3.77
C ILE A 282 16.87 -18.75 5.00
N ILE A 283 15.90 -19.34 5.68
CA ILE A 283 16.13 -20.21 6.84
C ILE A 283 15.36 -21.50 6.61
N LEU A 284 16.04 -22.65 6.68
CA LEU A 284 15.46 -23.98 6.61
C LEU A 284 15.56 -24.61 8.00
N ALA A 285 14.43 -25.02 8.58
CA ALA A 285 14.39 -25.68 9.88
C ALA A 285 13.95 -27.13 9.72
N ASP A 286 14.66 -28.06 10.36
CA ASP A 286 14.22 -29.44 10.48
C ASP A 286 12.89 -29.49 11.24
N ASN A 287 11.99 -30.38 10.82
CA ASN A 287 10.71 -30.58 11.49
C ASN A 287 10.82 -31.47 12.74
N VAL A 288 11.95 -32.13 12.95
CA VAL A 288 12.19 -33.02 14.08
C VAL A 288 13.39 -32.58 14.90
N GLN A 289 13.27 -32.70 16.22
CA GLN A 289 14.34 -32.40 17.16
C GLN A 289 15.49 -33.42 17.13
N GLY A 290 16.65 -32.99 17.61
CA GLY A 290 17.85 -33.83 17.73
C GLY A 290 18.76 -33.74 16.52
N ALA A 291 19.89 -34.47 16.57
CA ALA A 291 20.91 -34.44 15.52
C ALA A 291 20.32 -34.82 14.14
N SER A 292 20.84 -34.17 13.10
CA SER A 292 20.37 -34.27 11.74
C SER A 292 21.56 -34.21 10.77
N ASP A 293 21.47 -34.94 9.67
CA ASP A 293 22.37 -34.82 8.51
C ASP A 293 21.72 -34.00 7.38
N LEU A 294 20.75 -33.13 7.72
CA LEU A 294 20.03 -32.26 6.80
C LEU A 294 21.02 -31.35 6.08
N SER A 295 20.82 -31.12 4.77
CA SER A 295 21.58 -30.13 4.03
C SER A 295 20.77 -29.52 2.90
N ILE A 296 21.10 -28.29 2.51
CA ILE A 296 20.49 -27.59 1.38
C ILE A 296 21.57 -26.85 0.56
N SER A 297 21.44 -26.93 -0.76
CA SER A 297 22.23 -26.17 -1.71
C SER A 297 21.32 -25.56 -2.77
N LEU A 298 21.53 -24.27 -3.04
CA LEU A 298 20.82 -23.50 -4.04
C LEU A 298 21.81 -23.04 -5.10
N THR A 299 21.65 -23.52 -6.33
CA THR A 299 22.55 -23.17 -7.44
C THR A 299 21.76 -22.52 -8.56
N TYR A 300 22.18 -21.33 -8.98
CA TYR A 300 21.63 -20.71 -10.18
C TYR A 300 22.30 -21.27 -11.44
N ASN A 301 21.49 -21.75 -12.36
CA ASN A 301 21.93 -22.24 -13.66
C ASN A 301 21.34 -21.37 -14.78
N ALA A 302 22.22 -20.64 -15.46
CA ALA A 302 21.85 -19.73 -16.54
C ALA A 302 21.44 -20.47 -17.83
N ASN A 303 21.70 -21.77 -17.96
CA ASN A 303 21.35 -22.58 -19.14
C ASN A 303 21.73 -21.95 -20.50
N GLY A 304 22.89 -21.29 -20.55
CA GLY A 304 23.42 -20.63 -21.75
C GLY A 304 23.13 -19.13 -21.84
N SER A 305 22.29 -18.59 -20.96
CA SER A 305 22.07 -17.15 -20.78
C SER A 305 23.29 -16.48 -20.14
N ALA A 306 23.42 -15.16 -20.36
CA ALA A 306 24.40 -14.32 -19.68
C ALA A 306 23.90 -13.78 -18.32
N ALA A 307 22.64 -14.05 -17.95
CA ALA A 307 22.10 -13.69 -16.66
C ALA A 307 22.87 -14.37 -15.52
N THR A 308 22.97 -13.69 -14.38
CA THR A 308 23.61 -14.19 -13.18
C THR A 308 22.72 -13.91 -11.98
N LEU A 309 22.56 -14.88 -11.09
CA LEU A 309 21.98 -14.69 -9.77
C LEU A 309 22.94 -15.26 -8.73
N THR A 310 23.46 -14.40 -7.86
CA THR A 310 24.35 -14.85 -6.76
C THR A 310 23.52 -15.17 -5.54
N LEU A 311 23.26 -16.47 -5.31
CA LEU A 311 22.55 -16.93 -4.12
C LEU A 311 23.51 -17.08 -2.92
N PRO A 312 23.07 -16.74 -1.70
CA PRO A 312 23.90 -16.90 -0.51
C PRO A 312 24.19 -18.38 -0.23
N ALA A 313 25.38 -18.67 0.29
CA ALA A 313 25.69 -20.01 0.79
C ALA A 313 24.83 -20.31 2.04
N MET A 314 24.36 -21.55 2.15
CA MET A 314 23.61 -22.04 3.31
C MET A 314 24.57 -22.73 4.28
N ALA A 315 24.40 -22.52 5.58
CA ALA A 315 25.17 -23.16 6.63
C ALA A 315 24.31 -23.47 7.87
N VAL A 316 24.74 -24.45 8.67
CA VAL A 316 24.11 -24.75 9.97
C VAL A 316 24.23 -23.55 10.90
N ASP A 317 23.10 -23.07 11.40
CA ASP A 317 22.98 -21.97 12.38
C ASP A 317 22.76 -22.53 13.79
N THR A 318 21.90 -23.54 13.94
CA THR A 318 21.70 -24.28 15.20
C THR A 318 21.86 -25.76 14.95
N GLU A 319 22.74 -26.42 15.73
CA GLU A 319 22.91 -27.87 15.69
C GLU A 319 21.77 -28.57 16.44
N GLY A 320 21.20 -29.60 15.82
CA GLY A 320 20.12 -30.38 16.40
C GLY A 320 20.54 -31.10 17.68
N GLY A 321 19.77 -30.93 18.76
CA GLY A 321 20.03 -31.53 20.07
C GLY A 321 21.11 -30.85 20.90
N ALA A 322 21.69 -29.72 20.45
CA ALA A 322 22.67 -28.95 21.21
C ALA A 322 22.10 -28.40 22.54
N VAL A 323 20.80 -28.10 22.58
CA VAL A 323 20.10 -27.69 23.80
C VAL A 323 19.03 -28.73 24.14
N GLY A 324 19.03 -29.23 25.37
CA GLY A 324 18.01 -30.16 25.87
C GLY A 324 16.98 -29.47 26.76
N ALA A 325 15.71 -29.83 26.62
CA ALA A 325 14.67 -29.43 27.57
C ALA A 325 14.89 -30.15 28.91
N SER A 326 14.73 -29.42 30.01
CA SER A 326 15.05 -29.92 31.36
C SER A 326 14.05 -29.48 32.44
N LEU A 327 13.03 -28.70 32.09
CA LEU A 327 12.00 -28.28 33.03
C LEU A 327 11.05 -29.44 33.36
N ALA A 328 11.13 -29.94 34.60
CA ALA A 328 10.35 -31.09 35.05
C ALA A 328 8.83 -30.81 35.10
N GLY A 329 8.03 -31.73 34.56
CA GLY A 329 6.56 -31.60 34.50
C GLY A 329 6.04 -30.65 33.43
N PHE A 330 6.90 -30.21 32.50
CA PHE A 330 6.56 -29.39 31.35
C PHE A 330 7.05 -30.02 30.03
N ALA A 331 7.13 -31.35 29.97
CA ALA A 331 7.43 -32.07 28.73
C ALA A 331 6.19 -32.14 27.82
N ALA A 332 6.35 -32.56 26.56
CA ALA A 332 5.23 -32.70 25.63
C ALA A 332 4.06 -33.53 26.18
N ALA A 333 4.36 -34.63 26.88
CA ALA A 333 3.35 -35.50 27.51
C ALA A 333 2.55 -34.82 28.65
N ASP A 334 3.07 -33.72 29.20
CA ASP A 334 2.38 -32.95 30.23
C ASP A 334 1.35 -31.98 29.64
N PHE A 335 1.26 -31.82 28.32
CA PHE A 335 0.29 -30.94 27.66
C PHE A 335 -0.76 -31.71 26.87
N THR A 336 -1.99 -31.21 26.90
CA THR A 336 -3.10 -31.66 26.06
C THR A 336 -3.35 -30.63 24.96
N GLU A 337 -3.38 -31.07 23.71
CA GLU A 337 -3.82 -30.25 22.60
C GLU A 337 -5.35 -30.16 22.60
N THR A 338 -5.87 -28.95 22.82
CA THR A 338 -7.33 -28.71 22.92
C THR A 338 -7.91 -28.15 21.63
N GLN A 339 -7.04 -27.67 20.73
CA GLN A 339 -7.41 -27.17 19.42
C GLN A 339 -6.20 -27.30 18.49
N SER A 340 -6.37 -28.00 17.37
CA SER A 340 -5.31 -28.16 16.38
C SER A 340 -5.27 -27.03 15.39
N ALA A 341 -4.04 -26.64 15.03
CA ALA A 341 -3.80 -25.77 13.89
C ALA A 341 -4.19 -26.49 12.60
N GLN A 342 -4.95 -25.82 11.75
CA GLN A 342 -5.36 -26.39 10.46
C GLN A 342 -5.63 -25.28 9.45
N ASP A 343 -5.52 -25.64 8.18
CA ASP A 343 -5.87 -24.77 7.06
C ASP A 343 -7.38 -24.71 6.81
N SER A 344 -7.80 -23.58 6.22
CA SER A 344 -9.08 -23.45 5.55
C SER A 344 -9.07 -24.29 4.27
N ARG A 345 -10.23 -24.88 3.95
CA ARG A 345 -10.44 -25.71 2.76
C ARG A 345 -11.53 -25.09 1.92
N ILE A 346 -11.19 -24.59 0.74
CA ILE A 346 -12.14 -23.96 -0.17
C ILE A 346 -12.12 -24.56 -1.57
N LYS A 347 -13.24 -24.39 -2.27
CA LYS A 347 -13.30 -24.48 -3.74
C LYS A 347 -13.83 -23.19 -4.30
N VAL A 348 -13.33 -22.82 -5.46
CA VAL A 348 -13.87 -21.71 -6.26
C VAL A 348 -14.28 -22.26 -7.61
N ASP A 349 -15.53 -22.04 -7.98
CA ASP A 349 -16.13 -22.50 -9.24
C ASP A 349 -15.97 -24.02 -9.48
N GLY A 350 -15.99 -24.79 -8.39
CA GLY A 350 -15.80 -26.24 -8.41
C GLY A 350 -14.34 -26.70 -8.61
N PHE A 351 -13.39 -25.78 -8.74
CA PHE A 351 -11.96 -26.08 -8.81
C PHE A 351 -11.36 -26.20 -7.38
N PRO A 352 -10.45 -27.16 -7.12
CA PRO A 352 -9.92 -28.17 -8.04
C PRO A 352 -10.94 -29.28 -8.36
N ALA A 353 -10.98 -29.68 -9.63
CA ALA A 353 -11.84 -30.77 -10.12
C ALA A 353 -11.20 -32.16 -9.97
N ILE A 354 -10.26 -32.31 -9.04
CA ILE A 354 -9.51 -33.55 -8.85
C ILE A 354 -10.27 -34.54 -7.97
N THR A 355 -10.10 -35.83 -8.27
CA THR A 355 -10.52 -36.90 -7.37
C THR A 355 -9.52 -36.96 -6.22
N PRO A 356 -9.97 -37.01 -4.95
CA PRO A 356 -9.05 -37.13 -3.84
C PRO A 356 -8.09 -38.31 -4.02
N VAL A 357 -6.81 -38.07 -3.75
CA VAL A 357 -5.74 -39.07 -3.84
C VAL A 357 -5.29 -39.39 -2.42
N ALA A 358 -5.16 -40.68 -2.11
CA ALA A 358 -4.60 -41.15 -0.85
C ALA A 358 -3.11 -40.83 -0.77
N GLU A 359 -2.67 -40.29 0.36
CA GLU A 359 -1.24 -40.15 0.69
C GLU A 359 -0.65 -41.54 0.92
N VAL A 360 0.50 -41.84 0.31
CA VAL A 360 1.19 -43.13 0.42
C VAL A 360 2.66 -42.92 0.73
N GLN A 361 3.06 -43.31 1.94
CA GLN A 361 4.44 -43.26 2.42
C GLN A 361 5.04 -44.67 2.49
N THR A 362 6.33 -44.81 2.21
CA THR A 362 7.04 -46.09 2.28
C THR A 362 8.31 -45.98 3.11
N LEU A 363 8.59 -47.03 3.87
CA LEU A 363 9.83 -47.19 4.64
C LEU A 363 10.58 -48.41 4.10
N GLY A 364 11.66 -48.15 3.37
CA GLY A 364 12.59 -49.17 2.88
C GLY A 364 13.72 -49.44 3.86
N PHE A 365 14.13 -50.71 3.98
CA PHE A 365 15.25 -51.12 4.84
C PHE A 365 16.04 -52.27 4.21
N SER A 366 17.38 -52.15 4.24
CA SER A 366 18.30 -53.04 3.53
C SER A 366 18.76 -54.26 4.34
N SER A 367 18.69 -54.20 5.68
CA SER A 367 18.98 -55.33 6.57
C SER A 367 17.90 -55.49 7.61
N GLY A 368 17.47 -56.74 7.84
CA GLY A 368 16.48 -57.04 8.88
C GLY A 368 17.05 -56.85 10.28
N ALA A 369 16.25 -56.29 11.18
CA ALA A 369 16.55 -56.26 12.61
C ALA A 369 16.47 -57.67 13.21
N ASN A 370 17.34 -57.98 14.19
CA ASN A 370 17.44 -59.32 14.78
C ASN A 370 16.92 -59.41 16.23
N GLY A 371 16.48 -58.29 16.81
CA GLY A 371 16.00 -58.16 18.18
C GLY A 371 15.66 -56.70 18.54
N GLY A 372 15.13 -56.46 19.73
CA GLY A 372 14.83 -55.12 20.25
C GLY A 372 13.45 -54.57 19.88
N ALA A 373 13.28 -53.25 20.01
CA ALA A 373 12.03 -52.55 19.74
C ALA A 373 12.26 -51.19 19.05
N PHE A 374 11.24 -50.69 18.37
CA PHE A 374 11.22 -49.38 17.71
C PHE A 374 9.92 -48.63 18.03
N THR A 375 9.87 -47.34 17.74
CA THR A 375 8.63 -46.55 17.79
C THR A 375 8.43 -45.78 16.50
N LEU A 376 7.18 -45.47 16.19
CA LEU A 376 6.82 -44.57 15.09
C LEU A 376 6.25 -43.28 15.67
N THR A 377 6.56 -42.15 15.05
CA THR A 377 6.02 -40.85 15.44
C THR A 377 5.29 -40.25 14.25
N TYR A 378 4.01 -39.91 14.45
CA TYR A 378 3.18 -39.22 13.47
C TYR A 378 2.56 -37.98 14.13
N ASP A 379 2.79 -36.83 13.51
CA ASP A 379 2.31 -35.52 13.98
C ASP A 379 2.56 -35.30 15.50
N GLY A 380 3.81 -35.56 15.91
CA GLY A 380 4.28 -35.37 17.29
C GLY A 380 3.80 -36.41 18.30
N ARG A 381 2.99 -37.40 17.90
CA ARG A 381 2.56 -38.51 18.77
C ARG A 381 3.34 -39.77 18.43
N THR A 382 3.97 -40.34 19.45
CA THR A 382 4.80 -41.54 19.33
C THR A 382 4.03 -42.76 19.79
N THR A 383 4.09 -43.84 19.00
CA THR A 383 3.46 -45.12 19.36
C THR A 383 4.09 -45.72 20.61
N ALA A 384 3.39 -46.64 21.26
CA ALA A 384 4.05 -47.57 22.18
C ALA A 384 5.18 -48.34 21.46
N ALA A 385 6.12 -48.89 22.22
CA ALA A 385 7.23 -49.68 21.69
C ALA A 385 6.71 -50.90 20.92
N LEU A 386 7.08 -50.98 19.63
CA LEU A 386 6.79 -52.06 18.70
C LEU A 386 7.99 -53.02 18.67
N ALA A 387 7.73 -54.34 18.74
CA ALA A 387 8.79 -55.34 18.64
C ALA A 387 9.45 -55.32 17.24
N TYR A 388 10.74 -55.66 17.15
CA TYR A 388 11.50 -55.70 15.88
C TYR A 388 10.85 -56.53 14.75
N ASP A 389 10.02 -57.50 15.12
CA ASP A 389 9.26 -58.36 14.22
C ASP A 389 7.74 -58.08 14.26
N ALA A 390 7.29 -56.90 14.66
CA ALA A 390 5.87 -56.51 14.55
C ALA A 390 5.38 -56.68 13.10
N ASP A 391 4.19 -57.25 12.93
CA ASP A 391 3.54 -57.30 11.61
C ASP A 391 2.81 -56.00 11.29
N ALA A 392 2.47 -55.80 10.02
CA ALA A 392 1.78 -54.59 9.56
C ALA A 392 0.47 -54.32 10.32
N ALA A 393 -0.27 -55.36 10.70
CA ALA A 393 -1.50 -55.22 11.49
C ALA A 393 -1.22 -54.67 12.90
N SER A 394 -0.17 -55.15 13.56
CA SER A 394 0.25 -54.64 14.88
C SER A 394 0.75 -53.20 14.79
N ILE A 395 1.46 -52.85 13.72
CA ILE A 395 1.93 -51.48 13.45
C ILE A 395 0.74 -50.55 13.21
N GLN A 396 -0.22 -50.95 12.36
CA GLN A 396 -1.45 -50.18 12.13
C GLN A 396 -2.21 -49.95 13.42
N ALA A 397 -2.42 -51.00 14.22
CA ALA A 397 -3.13 -50.87 15.49
C ALA A 397 -2.42 -49.92 16.47
N ALA A 398 -1.09 -49.85 16.44
CA ALA A 398 -0.33 -48.92 17.27
C ALA A 398 -0.43 -47.46 16.80
N LEU A 399 -0.51 -47.24 15.48
CA LEU A 399 -0.74 -45.91 14.90
C LEU A 399 -2.19 -45.43 15.13
N GLU A 400 -3.19 -46.30 14.92
CA GLU A 400 -4.60 -45.99 15.22
C GLU A 400 -4.89 -45.85 16.72
N ALA A 401 -3.96 -46.26 17.59
CA ALA A 401 -4.04 -46.03 19.04
C ALA A 401 -3.54 -44.63 19.44
N LEU A 402 -2.90 -43.89 18.53
CA LEU A 402 -2.57 -42.49 18.75
C LEU A 402 -3.86 -41.67 18.76
N ASP A 403 -3.94 -40.71 19.66
CA ASP A 403 -5.13 -39.86 19.86
C ASP A 403 -5.35 -38.83 18.73
N ASN A 404 -4.41 -38.74 17.79
CA ASN A 404 -4.51 -37.94 16.56
C ASN A 404 -4.77 -38.77 15.29
N VAL A 405 -4.97 -40.10 15.39
CA VAL A 405 -5.25 -40.98 14.24
C VAL A 405 -6.53 -41.77 14.51
N SER A 406 -7.54 -41.64 13.64
CA SER A 406 -8.79 -42.40 13.77
C SER A 406 -8.69 -43.76 13.08
N ALA A 407 -9.52 -44.71 13.51
CA ALA A 407 -9.61 -46.01 12.85
C ALA A 407 -9.99 -45.84 11.37
N GLY A 408 -9.17 -46.39 10.46
CA GLY A 408 -9.35 -46.25 9.01
C GLY A 408 -8.72 -45.01 8.38
N ASP A 409 -8.08 -44.13 9.17
CA ASP A 409 -7.29 -43.01 8.64
C ASP A 409 -5.99 -43.49 7.99
N ILE A 410 -5.48 -44.65 8.42
CA ILE A 410 -4.24 -45.23 7.92
C ILE A 410 -4.37 -46.74 7.76
N THR A 411 -3.83 -47.27 6.67
CA THR A 411 -3.64 -48.71 6.44
C THR A 411 -2.16 -49.00 6.29
N VAL A 412 -1.66 -50.00 7.03
CA VAL A 412 -0.25 -50.41 6.94
C VAL A 412 -0.16 -51.77 6.23
N SER A 413 0.77 -51.89 5.30
CA SER A 413 1.07 -53.13 4.58
C SER A 413 2.57 -53.29 4.36
N GLY A 414 2.99 -54.44 3.82
CA GLY A 414 4.39 -54.72 3.50
C GLY A 414 5.07 -55.69 4.48
N ASP A 415 6.39 -55.63 4.52
CA ASP A 415 7.27 -56.57 5.22
C ASP A 415 7.52 -56.20 6.69
N ARG A 416 7.95 -57.17 7.49
CA ARG A 416 8.39 -56.92 8.87
C ARG A 416 9.78 -56.29 8.86
N LEU A 417 10.10 -55.43 9.83
CA LEU A 417 11.44 -54.84 9.99
C LEU A 417 12.56 -55.90 10.14
N SER A 418 12.22 -57.13 10.54
CA SER A 418 13.14 -58.28 10.58
C SER A 418 13.48 -58.87 9.19
N THR A 419 12.88 -58.37 8.12
CA THR A 419 13.08 -58.84 6.74
C THR A 419 14.27 -58.12 6.09
N THR A 420 15.14 -58.87 5.43
CA THR A 420 16.23 -58.28 4.62
C THR A 420 15.68 -57.74 3.31
N ASN A 421 16.03 -56.49 2.96
CA ASN A 421 15.49 -55.77 1.79
C ASN A 421 13.95 -55.68 1.78
N GLY A 422 13.37 -55.35 2.94
CA GLY A 422 11.92 -55.22 3.09
C GLY A 422 11.42 -53.79 2.86
N THR A 423 10.11 -53.65 2.70
CA THR A 423 9.43 -52.35 2.62
C THR A 423 8.12 -52.38 3.39
N LEU A 424 7.89 -51.36 4.22
CA LEU A 424 6.58 -51.05 4.80
C LEU A 424 5.91 -49.94 3.99
N THR A 425 4.60 -50.03 3.82
CA THR A 425 3.78 -49.04 3.12
C THR A 425 2.65 -48.58 4.02
N PHE A 426 2.53 -47.26 4.15
CA PHE A 426 1.52 -46.56 4.93
C PHE A 426 0.62 -45.81 3.94
N THR A 427 -0.66 -46.16 3.89
CA THR A 427 -1.65 -45.51 3.02
C THR A 427 -2.67 -44.78 3.86
N PHE A 428 -2.72 -43.46 3.74
CA PHE A 428 -3.65 -42.62 4.46
C PHE A 428 -4.96 -42.43 3.69
N ALA A 429 -6.06 -42.19 4.40
CA ALA A 429 -7.35 -41.90 3.78
C ALA A 429 -7.27 -40.62 2.93
N SER A 430 -7.79 -40.67 1.70
CA SER A 430 -7.71 -39.55 0.75
C SER A 430 -8.37 -38.24 1.22
N GLY A 431 -9.25 -38.29 2.23
CA GLY A 431 -9.86 -37.10 2.83
C GLY A 431 -8.93 -36.31 3.74
N LEU A 432 -7.81 -36.90 4.17
CA LEU A 432 -6.77 -36.23 4.95
C LEU A 432 -5.96 -35.27 4.07
N GLY A 433 -5.82 -35.59 2.78
CA GLY A 433 -4.99 -34.85 1.85
C GLY A 433 -3.53 -35.19 2.04
N ASP A 434 -2.67 -34.22 1.81
CA ASP A 434 -1.23 -34.28 2.09
C ASP A 434 -0.98 -34.33 3.60
N VAL A 435 -0.13 -35.25 4.08
CA VAL A 435 0.18 -35.39 5.51
C VAL A 435 1.68 -35.56 5.75
N ASP A 436 2.14 -35.06 6.90
CA ASP A 436 3.56 -35.14 7.31
C ASP A 436 4.09 -36.57 7.29
N MET A 437 5.39 -36.72 6.98
CA MET A 437 6.07 -38.01 7.02
C MET A 437 6.09 -38.62 8.42
N ILE A 438 5.83 -39.94 8.49
CA ILE A 438 6.07 -40.72 9.70
C ILE A 438 7.57 -40.79 9.98
N ALA A 439 7.97 -40.57 11.24
CA ALA A 439 9.33 -40.79 11.71
C ALA A 439 9.45 -42.14 12.43
N ILE A 440 10.63 -42.76 12.35
CA ILE A 440 10.98 -43.98 13.09
C ILE A 440 12.10 -43.70 14.08
N ASP A 441 11.95 -44.14 15.33
CA ASP A 441 13.07 -44.27 16.28
C ASP A 441 13.45 -45.74 16.39
N ALA A 442 14.64 -46.05 15.86
CA ALA A 442 15.23 -47.39 15.79
C ALA A 442 16.40 -47.58 16.77
N SER A 443 16.62 -46.64 17.69
CA SER A 443 17.79 -46.63 18.60
C SER A 443 17.89 -47.86 19.51
N ASN A 444 16.75 -48.52 19.78
CA ASN A 444 16.65 -49.70 20.63
C ASN A 444 16.54 -51.03 19.87
N LEU A 445 16.86 -51.04 18.57
CA LEU A 445 16.93 -52.28 17.77
C LEU A 445 18.31 -52.94 17.87
N ASP A 446 18.33 -54.26 18.02
CA ASP A 446 19.55 -55.05 17.91
C ASP A 446 19.93 -55.15 16.43
N ARG A 447 21.00 -54.45 16.07
CA ARG A 447 21.46 -54.23 14.69
C ARG A 447 20.46 -53.34 13.91
N PRO A 448 20.42 -52.03 14.21
CA PRO A 448 19.60 -51.11 13.43
C PRO A 448 20.00 -51.21 11.95
N ALA A 449 19.01 -51.20 11.05
CA ALA A 449 19.29 -51.21 9.62
C ALA A 449 20.20 -50.02 9.28
N PRO A 450 21.29 -50.20 8.51
CA PRO A 450 22.26 -49.14 8.32
C PRO A 450 21.66 -47.93 7.59
N ASN A 451 20.55 -48.09 6.85
CA ASN A 451 19.76 -47.00 6.24
C ASN A 451 18.26 -47.34 6.26
N TYR A 452 17.47 -46.57 7.01
CA TYR A 452 16.02 -46.47 6.81
C TYR A 452 15.75 -45.38 5.79
N VAL A 453 15.13 -45.73 4.67
CA VAL A 453 14.84 -44.78 3.59
C VAL A 453 13.34 -44.57 3.54
N TRP A 454 12.90 -43.40 3.96
CA TRP A 454 11.53 -42.97 3.75
C TRP A 454 11.37 -42.42 2.34
N ALA A 455 10.27 -42.75 1.69
CA ALA A 455 9.88 -42.16 0.42
C ALA A 455 8.37 -41.94 0.38
N GLU A 456 7.96 -40.75 -0.04
CA GLU A 456 6.59 -40.46 -0.42
C GLU A 456 6.34 -41.06 -1.80
N GLN A 457 5.53 -42.12 -1.86
CA GLN A 457 5.21 -42.81 -3.10
C GLN A 457 4.09 -42.10 -3.86
N ALA A 458 3.13 -41.51 -3.15
CA ALA A 458 2.06 -40.73 -3.75
C ALA A 458 1.63 -39.62 -2.79
N LYS A 459 1.78 -38.37 -3.24
CA LYS A 459 1.31 -37.19 -2.52
C LYS A 459 -0.21 -37.14 -2.43
N GLY A 460 -0.73 -36.99 -1.22
CA GLY A 460 -2.16 -36.91 -0.95
C GLY A 460 -2.77 -35.62 -1.45
N SER A 461 -4.04 -35.69 -1.85
CA SER A 461 -4.82 -34.49 -2.16
C SER A 461 -6.27 -34.70 -1.77
N ASP A 462 -6.83 -33.75 -1.04
CA ASP A 462 -8.22 -33.78 -0.59
C ASP A 462 -9.18 -33.14 -1.61
N GLY A 463 -8.65 -32.61 -2.70
CA GLY A 463 -9.40 -31.91 -3.73
C GLY A 463 -9.85 -30.51 -3.33
N TYR A 464 -9.27 -29.87 -2.32
CA TYR A 464 -9.54 -28.49 -1.93
C TYR A 464 -8.31 -27.59 -2.09
N ILE A 465 -8.54 -26.29 -2.16
CA ILE A 465 -7.48 -25.29 -1.99
C ILE A 465 -7.31 -25.06 -0.49
N ASN A 466 -6.10 -25.34 0.01
CA ASN A 466 -5.73 -25.13 1.41
C ASN A 466 -5.10 -23.75 1.60
N ARG A 467 -5.52 -23.01 2.62
CA ARG A 467 -4.89 -21.75 3.04
C ARG A 467 -4.76 -21.70 4.55
N SER A 468 -3.63 -21.19 5.03
CA SER A 468 -3.39 -21.02 6.46
C SER A 468 -4.32 -19.99 7.11
N THR A 469 -4.98 -19.14 6.33
CA THR A 469 -5.83 -18.05 6.82
C THR A 469 -7.28 -18.16 6.34
N ASN A 470 -8.17 -17.44 7.04
CA ASN A 470 -9.55 -17.20 6.64
C ASN A 470 -9.71 -15.93 5.79
N THR A 471 -8.63 -15.21 5.50
CA THR A 471 -8.58 -14.11 4.54
C THR A 471 -7.74 -14.55 3.35
N VAL A 472 -8.38 -14.88 2.22
CA VAL A 472 -7.74 -15.51 1.06
C VAL A 472 -7.70 -14.52 -0.11
N ASP A 473 -6.53 -14.07 -0.53
CA ASP A 473 -6.32 -13.00 -1.51
C ASP A 473 -5.60 -13.42 -2.81
N ASP A 474 -5.25 -14.70 -2.91
CA ASP A 474 -4.40 -15.24 -3.97
C ASP A 474 -5.13 -16.27 -4.87
N VAL A 475 -6.40 -16.57 -4.58
CA VAL A 475 -7.18 -17.56 -5.33
C VAL A 475 -7.94 -16.94 -6.50
N ILE A 476 -8.45 -15.71 -6.34
CA ILE A 476 -9.15 -14.97 -7.40
C ILE A 476 -8.40 -13.66 -7.63
N ALA A 477 -7.93 -13.43 -8.85
CA ALA A 477 -7.07 -12.28 -9.16
C ALA A 477 -7.73 -10.94 -8.79
N GLY A 478 -7.10 -10.22 -7.87
CA GLY A 478 -7.57 -8.91 -7.40
C GLY A 478 -8.77 -8.97 -6.45
N VAL A 479 -9.12 -10.15 -5.92
CA VAL A 479 -10.25 -10.33 -4.99
C VAL A 479 -9.75 -10.98 -3.71
N THR A 480 -10.12 -10.39 -2.58
CA THR A 480 -9.85 -10.93 -1.25
C THR A 480 -11.14 -11.51 -0.68
N LEU A 481 -11.14 -12.79 -0.36
CA LEU A 481 -12.23 -13.51 0.29
C LEU A 481 -12.04 -13.50 1.80
N HIS A 482 -13.12 -13.30 2.54
CA HIS A 482 -13.14 -13.44 4.00
C HIS A 482 -14.14 -14.53 4.39
N LEU A 483 -13.61 -15.63 4.91
CA LEU A 483 -14.33 -16.84 5.28
C LEU A 483 -14.80 -16.71 6.73
N HIS A 484 -16.11 -16.70 6.96
CA HIS A 484 -16.68 -16.52 8.30
C HIS A 484 -17.20 -17.83 8.89
N ASP A 485 -17.70 -18.74 8.04
CA ASP A 485 -18.19 -20.06 8.42
C ASP A 485 -18.28 -20.99 7.20
N THR A 486 -18.45 -22.28 7.46
CA THR A 486 -18.62 -23.34 6.46
C THR A 486 -19.91 -23.19 5.66
N THR A 487 -19.86 -23.65 4.42
CA THR A 487 -21.01 -23.76 3.50
C THR A 487 -21.40 -25.21 3.28
N ASP A 488 -22.59 -25.42 2.72
CA ASP A 488 -22.92 -26.71 2.12
C ASP A 488 -22.17 -26.89 0.77
N ALA A 489 -22.39 -28.03 0.12
CA ALA A 489 -21.80 -28.36 -1.17
C ALA A 489 -22.26 -27.44 -2.32
N ALA A 490 -23.32 -26.65 -2.14
CA ALA A 490 -23.77 -25.69 -3.16
C ALA A 490 -22.97 -24.37 -3.10
N GLY A 491 -22.24 -24.12 -2.01
CA GLY A 491 -21.41 -22.93 -1.86
C GLY A 491 -22.22 -21.64 -1.71
N LYS A 492 -21.51 -20.52 -1.83
CA LYS A 492 -22.07 -19.16 -1.85
C LYS A 492 -21.46 -18.36 -2.97
N ASP A 493 -22.33 -17.65 -3.68
CA ASP A 493 -21.92 -16.82 -4.81
C ASP A 493 -21.42 -15.46 -4.33
N ILE A 494 -20.34 -15.01 -4.93
CA ILE A 494 -19.87 -13.63 -4.92
C ILE A 494 -20.04 -13.08 -6.34
N THR A 495 -20.58 -11.89 -6.47
CA THR A 495 -20.73 -11.20 -7.76
C THR A 495 -20.05 -9.84 -7.72
N LEU A 496 -19.16 -9.63 -8.68
CA LEU A 496 -18.39 -8.41 -8.90
C LEU A 496 -18.94 -7.67 -10.12
N THR A 497 -19.28 -6.40 -9.93
CA THR A 497 -19.74 -5.50 -11.00
C THR A 497 -18.95 -4.21 -10.97
N ARG A 498 -18.63 -3.60 -12.12
CA ARG A 498 -17.97 -2.29 -12.11
C ARG A 498 -18.83 -1.25 -11.42
N ASP A 499 -18.19 -0.43 -10.60
CA ASP A 499 -18.85 0.70 -9.97
C ASP A 499 -18.80 1.94 -10.88
N VAL A 500 -19.61 1.89 -11.95
CA VAL A 500 -19.74 3.00 -12.90
C VAL A 500 -20.32 4.25 -12.24
N GLN A 501 -21.16 4.07 -11.22
CA GLN A 501 -21.86 5.18 -10.57
C GLN A 501 -20.90 6.07 -9.79
N SER A 502 -19.93 5.52 -9.06
CA SER A 502 -18.96 6.36 -8.35
C SER A 502 -18.09 7.22 -9.27
N VAL A 503 -17.80 6.75 -10.49
CA VAL A 503 -17.10 7.56 -11.51
C VAL A 503 -17.98 8.71 -11.98
N LYS A 504 -19.27 8.47 -12.26
CA LYS A 504 -20.24 9.52 -12.61
C LYS A 504 -20.38 10.55 -11.50
N ASP A 505 -20.52 10.13 -10.25
CA ASP A 505 -20.65 11.04 -9.11
C ASP A 505 -19.41 11.94 -8.95
N ARG A 506 -18.21 11.41 -9.20
CA ARG A 506 -16.97 12.20 -9.21
C ARG A 506 -16.93 13.20 -10.37
N LEU A 507 -17.38 12.79 -11.57
CA LEU A 507 -17.51 13.68 -12.72
C LEU A 507 -18.54 14.79 -12.47
N ASP A 508 -19.68 14.49 -11.86
CA ASP A 508 -20.70 15.50 -11.52
C ASP A 508 -20.17 16.53 -10.51
N ARG A 509 -19.34 16.10 -9.54
CA ARG A 509 -18.65 17.03 -8.63
C ARG A 509 -17.65 17.91 -9.36
N LEU A 510 -16.92 17.37 -10.34
CA LEU A 510 -16.02 18.15 -11.21
C LEU A 510 -16.81 19.19 -12.01
N VAL A 511 -17.90 18.76 -12.66
CA VAL A 511 -18.81 19.62 -13.44
C VAL A 511 -19.34 20.76 -12.58
N THR A 512 -19.83 20.45 -11.38
CA THR A 512 -20.35 21.44 -10.43
C THR A 512 -19.27 22.45 -10.02
N ALA A 513 -18.07 21.97 -9.67
CA ALA A 513 -16.98 22.84 -9.25
C ALA A 513 -16.49 23.75 -10.38
N TYR A 514 -16.42 23.23 -11.62
CA TYR A 514 -16.13 24.02 -12.81
C TYR A 514 -17.19 25.11 -13.04
N ASN A 515 -18.47 24.74 -13.03
CA ASN A 515 -19.57 25.66 -13.28
C ASN A 515 -19.62 26.79 -12.23
N TYR A 516 -19.37 26.48 -10.96
CA TYR A 516 -19.26 27.50 -9.91
C TYR A 516 -18.10 28.48 -10.11
N ALA A 517 -16.98 28.05 -10.69
CA ALA A 517 -15.89 28.95 -11.05
C ALA A 517 -16.28 29.82 -12.25
N VAL A 518 -16.85 29.22 -13.30
CA VAL A 518 -17.31 29.93 -14.51
C VAL A 518 -18.39 30.97 -14.18
N ASP A 519 -19.39 30.62 -13.39
CA ASP A 519 -20.47 31.53 -12.97
C ASP A 519 -19.91 32.72 -12.21
N PHE A 520 -19.02 32.46 -11.24
CA PHE A 520 -18.39 33.53 -10.48
C PHE A 520 -17.57 34.46 -11.38
N ILE A 521 -16.78 33.90 -12.31
CA ILE A 521 -16.01 34.70 -13.26
C ILE A 521 -16.95 35.58 -14.10
N LYS A 522 -18.02 35.02 -14.67
CA LYS A 522 -18.98 35.77 -15.49
C LYS A 522 -19.69 36.86 -14.71
N GLU A 523 -20.18 36.55 -13.51
CA GLU A 523 -20.87 37.51 -12.64
C GLU A 523 -19.98 38.70 -12.30
N ASN A 524 -18.70 38.45 -12.03
CA ASN A 524 -17.76 39.50 -11.66
C ASN A 524 -17.13 40.21 -12.86
N THR A 525 -17.30 39.72 -14.09
CA THR A 525 -16.71 40.32 -15.31
C THR A 525 -17.72 40.94 -16.26
N ARG A 526 -19.03 40.66 -16.12
CA ARG A 526 -20.05 41.22 -17.02
C ARG A 526 -20.40 42.68 -16.70
N TYR A 527 -20.93 43.38 -17.70
CA TYR A 527 -21.65 44.63 -17.50
C TYR A 527 -23.13 44.35 -17.26
N ASP A 528 -23.72 44.93 -16.22
CA ASP A 528 -25.16 44.87 -15.96
C ASP A 528 -25.85 46.09 -16.60
N GLU A 529 -26.62 45.84 -17.66
CA GLU A 529 -27.32 46.89 -18.39
C GLU A 529 -28.44 47.56 -17.59
N ALA A 530 -29.06 46.84 -16.64
CA ALA A 530 -30.17 47.35 -15.85
C ALA A 530 -29.70 48.32 -14.76
N THR A 531 -28.62 47.97 -14.06
CA THR A 531 -28.02 48.83 -13.03
C THR A 531 -26.98 49.79 -13.60
N LYS A 532 -26.59 49.61 -14.88
CA LYS A 532 -25.51 50.33 -15.57
C LYS A 532 -24.16 50.22 -14.86
N THR A 533 -23.93 49.12 -14.14
CA THR A 533 -22.70 48.88 -13.39
C THR A 533 -21.87 47.77 -14.03
N ALA A 534 -20.56 48.01 -14.15
CA ALA A 534 -19.60 46.96 -14.50
C ALA A 534 -19.34 46.04 -13.29
N GLY A 535 -19.16 44.75 -13.54
CA GLY A 535 -18.64 43.81 -12.55
C GLY A 535 -17.25 44.23 -12.06
N ILE A 536 -16.94 43.93 -10.80
CA ILE A 536 -15.73 44.42 -10.12
C ILE A 536 -14.41 43.94 -10.78
N LEU A 537 -14.45 42.86 -11.57
CA LEU A 537 -13.33 42.26 -12.30
C LEU A 537 -13.41 42.42 -13.82
N MET A 538 -14.33 43.25 -14.36
CA MET A 538 -14.57 43.36 -15.82
C MET A 538 -13.30 43.67 -16.65
N SER A 539 -12.39 44.48 -16.12
CA SER A 539 -11.14 44.84 -16.80
C SER A 539 -9.94 43.98 -16.37
N ASP A 540 -10.18 42.88 -15.67
CA ASP A 540 -9.14 42.01 -15.14
C ASP A 540 -8.71 40.97 -16.18
N TYR A 541 -7.55 41.19 -16.79
CA TYR A 541 -6.98 40.28 -17.76
C TYR A 541 -6.66 38.90 -17.17
N THR A 542 -6.26 38.85 -15.90
CA THR A 542 -5.88 37.62 -15.20
C THR A 542 -7.06 36.66 -15.12
N VAL A 543 -8.24 37.18 -14.78
CA VAL A 543 -9.49 36.42 -14.68
C VAL A 543 -9.90 35.85 -16.04
N SER A 544 -9.76 36.64 -17.11
CA SER A 544 -10.03 36.19 -18.47
C SER A 544 -9.04 35.10 -18.95
N SER A 545 -7.75 35.22 -18.59
CA SER A 545 -6.74 34.19 -18.87
C SER A 545 -7.07 32.89 -18.16
N ILE A 546 -7.40 32.97 -16.87
CA ILE A 546 -7.79 31.81 -16.05
C ILE A 546 -8.97 31.07 -16.67
N HIS A 547 -10.02 31.79 -17.08
CA HIS A 547 -11.20 31.19 -17.70
C HIS A 547 -10.86 30.39 -18.98
N ASN A 548 -9.95 30.92 -19.81
CA ASN A 548 -9.50 30.21 -21.00
C ASN A 548 -8.62 29.00 -20.64
N GLU A 549 -7.68 29.15 -19.72
CA GLU A 549 -6.76 28.08 -19.30
C GLU A 549 -7.50 26.86 -18.73
N ILE A 550 -8.50 27.07 -17.87
CA ILE A 550 -9.27 25.96 -17.26
C ILE A 550 -10.19 25.25 -18.26
N ARG A 551 -10.55 25.92 -19.38
CA ARG A 551 -11.40 25.34 -20.42
C ARG A 551 -10.62 24.43 -21.38
N LEU A 552 -9.33 24.72 -21.63
CA LEU A 552 -8.54 24.02 -22.65
C LEU A 552 -8.49 22.49 -22.46
N PRO A 553 -8.23 21.93 -21.26
CA PRO A 553 -8.18 20.48 -21.07
C PRO A 553 -9.51 19.77 -21.36
N LEU A 554 -10.65 20.50 -21.31
CA LEU A 554 -11.99 19.94 -21.54
C LEU A 554 -12.36 19.85 -23.02
N ILE A 555 -11.67 20.60 -23.90
CA ILE A 555 -11.99 20.67 -25.34
C ILE A 555 -10.88 20.11 -26.24
N GLN A 556 -9.68 19.92 -25.70
CA GLN A 556 -8.54 19.41 -26.45
C GLN A 556 -8.44 17.88 -26.34
N GLN A 557 -7.72 17.29 -27.29
CA GLN A 557 -7.27 15.92 -27.20
C GLN A 557 -6.35 15.75 -25.98
N ALA A 558 -6.57 14.69 -25.21
CA ALA A 558 -5.76 14.35 -24.06
C ALA A 558 -4.33 14.00 -24.48
N ALA A 559 -3.35 14.38 -23.67
CA ALA A 559 -1.94 14.26 -24.02
C ALA A 559 -1.49 12.79 -24.01
N GLY A 560 -0.77 12.38 -25.06
CA GLY A 560 -0.31 11.00 -25.26
C GLY A 560 -1.37 10.03 -25.79
N PHE A 561 -2.61 10.47 -26.02
CA PHE A 561 -3.65 9.67 -26.66
C PHE A 561 -3.53 9.81 -28.18
N ILE A 562 -3.69 8.71 -28.94
CA ILE A 562 -3.61 8.71 -30.41
C ILE A 562 -4.69 7.84 -31.05
N ALA A 563 -5.17 8.26 -32.22
CA ALA A 563 -6.38 7.74 -32.86
C ALA A 563 -6.34 6.24 -33.21
N ASP A 564 -5.17 5.71 -33.57
CA ASP A 564 -5.03 4.31 -34.00
C ASP A 564 -4.94 3.31 -32.83
N ILE A 565 -4.77 3.80 -31.60
CA ILE A 565 -4.55 2.96 -30.42
C ILE A 565 -5.63 3.16 -29.36
N ASP A 566 -6.07 4.40 -29.09
CA ASP A 566 -7.02 4.66 -28.03
C ASP A 566 -8.44 4.88 -28.57
N SER A 567 -9.41 4.24 -27.93
CA SER A 567 -10.84 4.34 -28.28
C SER A 567 -11.41 5.76 -28.12
N PHE A 568 -10.85 6.55 -27.20
CA PHE A 568 -11.34 7.88 -26.85
C PHE A 568 -10.16 8.84 -26.70
N LEU A 569 -10.24 9.98 -27.39
CA LEU A 569 -9.15 10.96 -27.46
C LEU A 569 -9.42 12.25 -26.68
N ALA A 570 -10.69 12.58 -26.44
CA ALA A 570 -11.09 13.87 -25.86
C ALA A 570 -12.34 13.71 -24.96
N PRO A 571 -12.53 14.59 -23.96
CA PRO A 571 -13.66 14.51 -23.01
C PRO A 571 -15.04 14.48 -23.68
N ALA A 572 -15.20 15.17 -24.82
CA ALA A 572 -16.45 15.14 -25.59
C ALA A 572 -16.85 13.74 -26.09
N ALA A 573 -15.86 12.85 -26.32
CA ALA A 573 -16.11 11.48 -26.79
C ALA A 573 -16.73 10.57 -25.70
N ILE A 574 -16.70 11.01 -24.44
CA ILE A 574 -17.28 10.29 -23.30
C ILE A 574 -18.48 11.04 -22.68
N GLY A 575 -19.05 12.01 -23.41
CA GLY A 575 -20.29 12.70 -22.99
C GLY A 575 -20.10 14.01 -22.23
N LEU A 576 -18.87 14.50 -22.03
CA LEU A 576 -18.65 15.84 -21.43
C LEU A 576 -18.84 16.94 -22.48
N ARG A 577 -19.80 17.84 -22.26
CA ARG A 577 -20.16 18.91 -23.20
C ARG A 577 -20.08 20.28 -22.57
N LEU A 578 -19.48 21.22 -23.31
CA LEU A 578 -19.52 22.65 -23.00
C LEU A 578 -20.59 23.33 -23.85
N ASP A 579 -21.46 24.09 -23.21
CA ASP A 579 -22.47 24.88 -23.92
C ASP A 579 -21.92 26.23 -24.43
N LYS A 580 -22.80 27.03 -25.05
CA LYS A 580 -22.45 28.36 -25.58
C LYS A 580 -22.03 29.35 -24.49
N ASP A 581 -22.52 29.14 -23.28
CA ASP A 581 -22.23 29.99 -22.14
C ASP A 581 -20.92 29.52 -21.48
N GLY A 582 -20.40 28.34 -21.80
CA GLY A 582 -19.18 27.78 -21.22
C GLY A 582 -19.45 26.98 -19.94
N HIS A 583 -20.69 26.55 -19.70
CA HIS A 583 -21.02 25.58 -18.66
C HIS A 583 -20.75 24.16 -19.14
N LEU A 584 -20.17 23.34 -18.27
CA LEU A 584 -19.92 21.93 -18.50
C LEU A 584 -21.14 21.10 -18.08
N SER A 585 -21.40 20.02 -18.80
CA SER A 585 -22.44 19.04 -18.51
C SER A 585 -21.95 17.63 -18.84
N LEU A 586 -22.48 16.62 -18.15
CA LEU A 586 -22.24 15.21 -18.42
C LEU A 586 -23.50 14.59 -19.04
N ASP A 587 -23.39 14.07 -20.26
CA ASP A 587 -24.40 13.20 -20.85
C ASP A 587 -24.21 11.77 -20.34
N ALA A 588 -25.02 11.38 -19.36
CA ALA A 588 -24.93 10.06 -18.72
C ALA A 588 -25.13 8.89 -19.70
N ALA A 589 -25.98 9.06 -20.73
CA ALA A 589 -26.25 8.00 -21.69
C ALA A 589 -25.08 7.80 -22.66
N ASP A 590 -24.41 8.87 -23.07
CA ASP A 590 -23.21 8.77 -23.89
C ASP A 590 -22.01 8.27 -23.08
N PHE A 591 -21.92 8.65 -21.80
CA PHE A 591 -20.93 8.07 -20.88
C PHE A 591 -21.13 6.55 -20.71
N ASP A 592 -22.37 6.09 -20.52
CA ASP A 592 -22.70 4.67 -20.38
C ASP A 592 -22.34 3.88 -21.65
N LYS A 593 -22.60 4.43 -22.83
CA LYS A 593 -22.17 3.82 -24.10
C LYS A 593 -20.64 3.74 -24.18
N ALA A 594 -19.94 4.81 -23.80
CA ALA A 594 -18.49 4.86 -23.87
C ALA A 594 -17.84 3.83 -22.92
N ILE A 595 -18.31 3.76 -21.68
CA ILE A 595 -17.75 2.85 -20.67
C ILE A 595 -18.05 1.38 -20.99
N ALA A 596 -19.23 1.10 -21.56
CA ALA A 596 -19.57 -0.25 -22.05
C ALA A 596 -18.72 -0.67 -23.25
N LYS A 597 -18.31 0.27 -24.10
CA LYS A 597 -17.44 0.00 -25.26
C LYS A 597 -16.01 -0.28 -24.84
N ASP A 598 -15.41 0.59 -24.02
CA ASP A 598 -14.03 0.44 -23.54
C ASP A 598 -13.83 1.21 -22.24
N SER A 599 -14.15 0.55 -21.13
CA SER A 599 -14.03 1.12 -19.78
C SER A 599 -12.58 1.52 -19.45
N ARG A 600 -11.56 0.75 -19.84
CA ARG A 600 -10.16 1.12 -19.56
C ARG A 600 -9.78 2.38 -20.34
N GLY A 601 -10.21 2.50 -21.59
CA GLY A 601 -10.03 3.70 -22.40
C GLY A 601 -10.67 4.93 -21.77
N VAL A 602 -11.92 4.81 -21.28
CA VAL A 602 -12.60 5.92 -20.56
C VAL A 602 -11.86 6.31 -19.29
N LEU A 603 -11.49 5.36 -18.43
CA LEU A 603 -10.80 5.65 -17.18
C LEU A 603 -9.42 6.28 -17.41
N ASN A 604 -8.68 5.81 -18.42
CA ASN A 604 -7.41 6.43 -18.82
C ASN A 604 -7.62 7.84 -19.36
N LEU A 605 -8.63 8.07 -20.21
CA LEU A 605 -8.91 9.41 -20.73
C LEU A 605 -9.22 10.40 -19.60
N ILE A 606 -9.90 9.95 -18.55
CA ILE A 606 -10.18 10.76 -17.35
C ILE A 606 -8.91 10.99 -16.54
N GLY A 607 -8.25 9.91 -16.12
CA GLY A 607 -7.29 9.92 -15.03
C GLY A 607 -5.99 9.16 -15.28
N ALA A 608 -5.56 8.95 -16.53
CA ALA A 608 -4.21 8.42 -16.75
C ALA A 608 -3.21 9.37 -16.08
N ASP A 609 -2.40 8.86 -15.15
CA ASP A 609 -1.36 9.62 -14.47
C ASP A 609 0.00 9.20 -15.00
N LYS A 610 0.46 9.87 -16.05
CA LYS A 610 1.73 9.62 -16.74
C LYS A 610 1.98 8.13 -17.06
N SER A 611 0.92 7.37 -17.29
CA SER A 611 1.01 5.95 -17.64
C SER A 611 1.71 5.78 -18.98
N GLY A 612 2.68 4.87 -19.05
CA GLY A 612 3.53 4.69 -20.22
C GLY A 612 3.34 3.38 -20.95
N THR A 613 3.58 3.38 -22.26
CA THR A 613 3.75 2.18 -23.08
C THR A 613 4.94 2.35 -24.00
N SER A 614 5.67 1.28 -24.28
CA SER A 614 6.79 1.28 -25.22
C SER A 614 6.48 0.39 -26.42
N THR A 615 6.98 0.77 -27.61
CA THR A 615 6.88 -0.07 -28.81
C THR A 615 7.95 -1.16 -28.88
N SER A 616 8.90 -1.17 -27.96
CA SER A 616 10.02 -2.11 -27.91
C SER A 616 9.92 -3.02 -26.70
N SER A 617 10.28 -4.29 -26.86
CA SER A 617 10.50 -5.22 -25.75
C SER A 617 11.85 -4.98 -25.06
N ALA A 618 12.83 -4.39 -25.74
CA ALA A 618 14.16 -4.12 -25.19
C ALA A 618 14.17 -2.85 -24.32
N ILE A 619 13.41 -1.82 -24.68
CA ILE A 619 13.25 -0.60 -23.87
C ILE A 619 11.83 -0.61 -23.31
N ARG A 620 11.65 -0.86 -22.01
CA ARG A 620 10.34 -0.96 -21.36
C ARG A 620 10.08 0.28 -20.51
N PHE A 621 8.83 0.75 -20.50
CA PHE A 621 8.42 1.79 -19.56
C PHE A 621 8.52 1.26 -18.13
N TYR A 622 9.20 2.00 -17.26
CA TYR A 622 9.36 1.64 -15.86
C TYR A 622 8.52 2.56 -14.96
N GLY A 623 8.60 3.87 -15.20
CA GLY A 623 7.84 4.86 -14.43
C GLY A 623 7.97 6.26 -15.01
N ALA A 624 7.13 7.18 -14.53
CA ALA A 624 7.23 8.60 -14.86
C ALA A 624 6.80 9.42 -13.64
N SER A 625 7.43 10.58 -13.45
CA SER A 625 7.02 11.51 -12.39
C SER A 625 5.72 12.19 -12.77
N SER A 626 4.68 12.02 -11.95
CA SER A 626 3.39 12.72 -12.09
C SER A 626 3.56 14.24 -12.13
N ALA A 627 4.54 14.76 -11.38
CA ALA A 627 4.81 16.19 -11.21
C ALA A 627 5.73 16.80 -12.28
N TYR A 628 6.63 16.01 -12.87
CA TYR A 628 7.72 16.56 -13.71
C TYR A 628 7.68 16.06 -15.15
N THR A 629 7.28 14.82 -15.39
CA THR A 629 7.27 14.26 -16.74
C THR A 629 6.11 14.86 -17.52
N THR A 630 6.37 15.35 -18.73
CA THR A 630 5.30 15.83 -19.61
C THR A 630 4.65 14.64 -20.34
N ALA A 631 3.35 14.66 -20.56
CA ALA A 631 2.70 13.62 -21.37
C ALA A 631 2.87 13.89 -22.86
N GLY A 632 3.10 12.84 -23.64
CA GLY A 632 3.44 12.92 -25.07
C GLY A 632 4.06 11.63 -25.60
N GLN A 633 4.55 11.70 -26.84
CA GLN A 633 5.36 10.65 -27.44
C GLN A 633 6.83 11.06 -27.37
N TYR A 634 7.67 10.12 -26.95
CA TYR A 634 9.10 10.26 -26.83
C TYR A 634 9.79 9.26 -27.74
N ASP A 635 10.75 9.72 -28.52
CA ASP A 635 11.68 8.83 -29.19
C ASP A 635 12.87 8.61 -28.27
N VAL A 636 13.24 7.35 -28.11
CA VAL A 636 14.31 6.91 -27.22
C VAL A 636 15.29 6.10 -28.02
N GLU A 637 16.58 6.38 -27.82
CA GLU A 637 17.67 5.57 -28.34
C GLU A 637 18.62 5.23 -27.20
N VAL A 638 18.94 3.94 -27.06
CA VAL A 638 19.86 3.44 -26.05
C VAL A 638 20.89 2.54 -26.72
N THR A 639 22.16 2.80 -26.43
CA THR A 639 23.29 1.98 -26.87
C THR A 639 23.73 1.11 -25.70
N VAL A 640 23.69 -0.21 -25.91
CA VAL A 640 24.20 -1.22 -24.99
C VAL A 640 25.48 -1.80 -25.59
N ALA A 641 26.53 -1.89 -24.79
CA ALA A 641 27.77 -2.55 -25.16
C ALA A 641 28.44 -3.19 -23.94
N GLY A 642 28.92 -4.42 -24.06
CA GLY A 642 29.54 -5.16 -22.96
C GLY A 642 28.60 -5.41 -21.78
N GLY A 643 27.30 -5.60 -22.04
CA GLY A 643 26.30 -5.84 -20.98
C GLY A 643 25.95 -4.61 -20.13
N ALA A 644 26.30 -3.40 -20.57
CA ALA A 644 25.99 -2.14 -19.89
C ALA A 644 25.49 -1.08 -20.86
N ILE A 645 24.73 -0.11 -20.34
CA ILE A 645 24.33 1.07 -21.10
C ILE A 645 25.57 1.96 -21.27
N THR A 646 25.90 2.30 -22.51
CA THR A 646 27.04 3.18 -22.86
C THR A 646 26.60 4.53 -23.40
N GLY A 647 25.33 4.66 -23.76
CA GLY A 647 24.72 5.94 -24.12
C GLY A 647 23.21 5.82 -24.15
N ALA A 648 22.52 6.88 -23.75
CA ALA A 648 21.08 6.96 -23.84
C ALA A 648 20.68 8.40 -24.19
N ARG A 649 19.72 8.55 -25.09
CA ARG A 649 19.19 9.86 -25.46
C ARG A 649 17.68 9.79 -25.68
N ILE A 650 17.02 10.88 -25.32
CA ILE A 650 15.57 11.01 -25.36
C ILE A 650 15.22 12.34 -26.04
N LYS A 651 14.14 12.35 -26.81
CA LYS A 651 13.49 13.57 -27.29
C LYS A 651 11.98 13.39 -27.34
N LEU A 652 11.23 14.49 -27.29
CA LEU A 652 9.84 14.43 -27.75
C LEU A 652 9.83 14.10 -29.25
N SER A 653 8.88 13.26 -29.69
CA SER A 653 8.78 12.89 -31.10
C SER A 653 8.49 14.10 -32.00
N SER A 654 7.90 15.17 -31.45
CA SER A 654 7.69 16.45 -32.13
C SER A 654 8.95 17.31 -32.28
N GLU A 655 10.03 16.98 -31.57
CA GLU A 655 11.28 17.72 -31.57
C GLU A 655 12.33 17.04 -32.47
N SER A 656 13.22 17.85 -33.05
CA SER A 656 14.36 17.37 -33.83
C SER A 656 15.61 17.12 -32.99
N THR A 657 15.70 17.73 -31.81
CA THR A 657 16.92 17.76 -31.00
C THR A 657 16.88 16.66 -29.94
N TRP A 658 17.90 15.80 -29.94
CA TRP A 658 18.12 14.81 -28.90
C TRP A 658 18.76 15.42 -27.66
N ARG A 659 18.42 14.89 -26.50
CA ARG A 659 19.05 15.21 -25.22
C ARG A 659 19.60 13.96 -24.59
N ASP A 660 20.78 14.06 -24.00
CA ASP A 660 21.38 12.95 -23.29
C ASP A 660 20.55 12.65 -22.04
N ALA A 661 20.28 11.36 -21.85
CA ALA A 661 19.59 10.84 -20.69
C ALA A 661 20.61 10.31 -19.68
N GLU A 662 20.25 10.36 -18.41
CA GLU A 662 21.02 9.77 -17.32
C GLU A 662 20.72 8.27 -17.25
N PHE A 663 21.65 7.47 -16.76
CA PHE A 663 21.40 6.04 -16.57
C PHE A 663 22.21 5.47 -15.42
N SER A 664 21.63 4.47 -14.75
CA SER A 664 22.26 3.68 -13.69
C SER A 664 21.81 2.23 -13.84
N SER A 665 22.76 1.30 -13.90
CA SER A 665 22.50 -0.11 -14.20
C SER A 665 21.68 -0.29 -15.48
N ASN A 666 20.48 -0.85 -15.41
CA ASN A 666 19.57 -1.06 -16.54
C ASN A 666 18.48 0.03 -16.65
N ILE A 667 18.51 1.07 -15.82
CA ILE A 667 17.50 2.13 -15.82
C ILE A 667 18.05 3.38 -16.51
N VAL A 668 17.36 3.82 -17.55
CA VAL A 668 17.54 5.13 -18.18
C VAL A 668 16.54 6.11 -17.57
N THR A 669 17.02 7.27 -17.12
CA THR A 669 16.23 8.36 -16.60
C THR A 669 16.37 9.60 -17.49
N GLY A 670 15.26 10.20 -17.88
CA GLY A 670 15.27 11.44 -18.65
C GLY A 670 15.94 12.58 -17.89
N ASN A 671 16.42 13.59 -18.63
CA ASN A 671 17.27 14.65 -18.09
C ASN A 671 16.62 15.37 -16.88
N GLY A 672 17.32 15.33 -15.75
CA GLY A 672 16.82 15.79 -14.45
C GLY A 672 16.96 17.29 -14.17
N GLN A 673 17.34 18.11 -15.16
CA GLN A 673 17.62 19.53 -14.92
C GLN A 673 16.36 20.35 -14.59
N PHE A 674 16.53 21.30 -13.68
CA PHE A 674 15.52 22.29 -13.28
C PHE A 674 15.99 23.71 -13.61
N ASP A 675 15.04 24.60 -13.92
CA ASP A 675 15.29 26.03 -14.03
C ASP A 675 15.48 26.67 -12.63
N SER A 676 15.84 27.96 -12.59
CA SER A 676 16.00 28.70 -11.34
C SER A 676 14.71 28.87 -10.53
N ASN A 677 13.55 28.53 -11.12
CA ASN A 677 12.24 28.60 -10.50
C ASN A 677 11.75 27.22 -10.02
N GLY A 678 12.59 26.18 -10.14
CA GLY A 678 12.28 24.81 -9.75
C GLY A 678 11.32 24.09 -10.70
N ASN A 679 11.17 24.55 -11.94
CA ASN A 679 10.42 23.83 -12.97
C ASN A 679 11.38 22.92 -13.77
N PRO A 680 10.94 21.73 -14.20
CA PRO A 680 11.75 20.88 -15.05
C PRO A 680 12.09 21.62 -16.35
N LEU A 681 13.37 21.60 -16.74
CA LEU A 681 13.84 22.25 -17.96
C LEU A 681 13.40 21.49 -19.22
N TYR A 682 13.22 20.17 -19.10
CA TYR A 682 12.90 19.28 -20.20
C TYR A 682 11.69 18.39 -19.92
N PRO A 683 10.94 18.04 -20.98
CA PRO A 683 9.69 17.29 -20.85
C PRO A 683 9.90 15.84 -20.38
N GLU A 684 11.06 15.23 -20.61
CA GLU A 684 11.37 13.87 -20.15
C GLU A 684 11.84 13.78 -18.69
N ASN A 685 11.88 14.89 -17.94
CA ASN A 685 12.33 14.87 -16.54
C ASN A 685 11.52 13.87 -15.70
N GLY A 686 12.21 12.96 -15.02
CA GLY A 686 11.60 11.92 -14.20
C GLY A 686 10.98 10.75 -14.98
N LEU A 687 11.12 10.69 -16.31
CA LEU A 687 10.78 9.51 -17.10
C LEU A 687 11.83 8.43 -16.87
N GLN A 688 11.40 7.22 -16.52
CA GLN A 688 12.27 6.08 -16.26
C GLN A 688 11.91 4.91 -17.18
N LEU A 689 12.94 4.31 -17.77
CA LEU A 689 12.84 3.21 -18.73
C LEU A 689 13.81 2.11 -18.31
N SER A 690 13.33 0.87 -18.28
CA SER A 690 14.18 -0.31 -18.08
C SER A 690 14.66 -0.81 -19.44
N VAL A 691 15.95 -1.13 -19.55
CA VAL A 691 16.59 -1.56 -20.79
C VAL A 691 17.12 -2.98 -20.63
N ALA A 692 16.82 -3.84 -21.60
CA ALA A 692 17.41 -5.17 -21.69
C ALA A 692 18.89 -5.04 -22.09
N LEU A 693 19.77 -5.66 -21.29
CA LEU A 693 21.23 -5.57 -21.47
C LEU A 693 21.84 -6.83 -22.11
N SER A 694 21.02 -7.84 -22.46
CA SER A 694 21.49 -9.13 -22.98
C SER A 694 22.09 -9.08 -24.39
N THR A 695 21.84 -8.02 -25.15
CA THR A 695 22.35 -7.90 -26.52
C THR A 695 22.98 -6.53 -26.71
N ASP A 696 24.22 -6.53 -27.18
CA ASP A 696 24.91 -5.31 -27.59
C ASP A 696 24.27 -4.75 -28.86
N GLY A 697 24.08 -3.44 -28.91
CA GLY A 697 23.47 -2.78 -30.05
C GLY A 697 22.85 -1.44 -29.70
N VAL A 698 22.32 -0.79 -30.73
CA VAL A 698 21.54 0.44 -30.61
C VAL A 698 20.07 0.07 -30.70
N PHE A 699 19.35 0.25 -29.59
CA PHE A 699 17.93 0.03 -29.50
C PHE A 699 17.20 1.36 -29.63
N THR A 700 16.12 1.36 -30.42
CA THR A 700 15.21 2.49 -30.53
C THR A 700 13.82 2.09 -30.08
N SER A 701 13.09 3.03 -29.49
CA SER A 701 11.69 2.85 -29.14
C SER A 701 10.95 4.17 -29.18
N THR A 702 9.64 4.10 -29.44
CA THR A 702 8.73 5.18 -29.14
C THR A 702 8.03 4.87 -27.82
N VAL A 703 8.26 5.71 -26.81
CA VAL A 703 7.61 5.64 -25.51
C VAL A 703 6.48 6.66 -25.47
N ARG A 704 5.28 6.20 -25.17
CA ARG A 704 4.07 7.02 -25.12
C ARG A 704 3.63 7.19 -23.68
N ILE A 705 3.61 8.43 -23.20
CA ILE A 705 3.19 8.83 -21.86
C ILE A 705 1.83 9.50 -21.95
N ARG A 706 0.82 8.90 -21.31
CA ARG A 706 -0.57 9.38 -21.33
C ARG A 706 -0.88 10.18 -20.07
N GLN A 707 -1.59 11.29 -20.26
CA GLN A 707 -2.21 12.04 -19.18
C GLN A 707 -3.68 12.33 -19.48
N GLY A 708 -4.55 11.92 -18.55
CA GLY A 708 -5.98 12.19 -18.63
C GLY A 708 -6.31 13.67 -18.44
N PHE A 709 -7.50 14.09 -18.87
CA PHE A 709 -7.89 15.51 -18.80
C PHE A 709 -8.01 16.02 -17.36
N ALA A 710 -8.36 15.16 -16.39
CA ALA A 710 -8.50 15.57 -15.00
C ALA A 710 -7.14 15.90 -14.37
N GLY A 711 -6.12 15.07 -14.61
CA GLY A 711 -4.75 15.38 -14.20
C GLY A 711 -4.20 16.63 -14.89
N ARG A 712 -4.51 16.83 -16.19
CA ARG A 712 -4.08 18.05 -16.89
C ARG A 712 -4.78 19.32 -16.38
N LEU A 713 -6.03 19.18 -15.96
CA LEU A 713 -6.79 20.25 -15.32
C LEU A 713 -6.23 20.57 -13.92
N GLU A 714 -5.86 19.56 -13.15
CA GLU A 714 -5.14 19.71 -11.89
C GLU A 714 -3.85 20.52 -12.09
N ASP A 715 -3.00 20.15 -13.07
CA ASP A 715 -1.76 20.88 -13.38
C ASP A 715 -2.00 22.38 -13.71
N VAL A 716 -3.05 22.67 -14.48
CA VAL A 716 -3.44 24.04 -14.81
C VAL A 716 -3.84 24.81 -13.55
N LEU A 717 -4.67 24.21 -12.70
CA LEU A 717 -5.14 24.83 -11.47
C LEU A 717 -4.02 25.01 -10.45
N ASP A 718 -3.10 24.05 -10.33
CA ASP A 718 -1.91 24.16 -9.48
C ASP A 718 -0.99 25.29 -9.93
N ARG A 719 -0.81 25.48 -11.24
CA ARG A 719 -0.07 26.62 -11.78
C ARG A 719 -0.74 27.95 -11.43
N ILE A 720 -2.06 28.06 -11.59
CA ILE A 720 -2.83 29.28 -11.29
C ILE A 720 -2.78 29.60 -9.78
N LEU A 721 -2.88 28.58 -8.94
CA LEU A 721 -2.96 28.69 -7.47
C LEU A 721 -1.61 28.66 -6.76
N LYS A 722 -0.49 28.58 -7.50
CA LYS A 722 0.85 28.45 -6.93
C LYS A 722 1.12 29.59 -5.92
N PRO A 723 1.49 29.32 -4.65
CA PRO A 723 1.51 30.33 -3.58
C PRO A 723 2.38 31.57 -3.85
N THR A 724 3.46 31.43 -4.62
CA THR A 724 4.40 32.53 -4.85
C THR A 724 4.17 33.22 -6.19
N VAL A 725 3.92 32.43 -7.23
CA VAL A 725 3.97 32.86 -8.65
C VAL A 725 2.67 32.61 -9.42
N GLY A 726 1.65 32.04 -8.78
CA GLY A 726 0.37 31.76 -9.43
C GLY A 726 -0.35 33.05 -9.82
N SER A 727 -0.98 33.05 -10.98
CA SER A 727 -1.56 34.27 -11.59
C SER A 727 -2.58 34.96 -10.68
N VAL A 728 -3.50 34.20 -10.06
CA VAL A 728 -4.50 34.75 -9.13
C VAL A 728 -3.88 35.27 -7.84
N VAL A 729 -2.83 34.59 -7.35
CA VAL A 729 -2.16 34.96 -6.09
C VAL A 729 -1.33 36.23 -6.27
N VAL A 730 -0.66 36.36 -7.41
CA VAL A 730 0.10 37.56 -7.78
C VAL A 730 -0.83 38.77 -7.93
N ASP A 731 -1.95 38.63 -8.62
CA ASP A 731 -2.92 39.74 -8.75
C ASP A 731 -3.56 40.09 -7.39
N SER A 732 -3.90 39.10 -6.57
CA SER A 732 -4.39 39.36 -5.21
C SER A 732 -3.36 40.10 -4.34
N ARG A 733 -2.06 39.81 -4.51
CA ARG A 733 -0.98 40.53 -3.82
C ARG A 733 -0.86 41.96 -4.32
N HIS A 734 -0.90 42.17 -5.64
CA HIS A 734 -0.89 43.50 -6.24
C HIS A 734 -2.05 44.36 -5.74
N VAL A 735 -3.26 43.81 -5.71
CA VAL A 735 -4.45 44.47 -5.16
C VAL A 735 -4.25 44.82 -3.69
N LYS A 736 -3.67 43.94 -2.89
CA LYS A 736 -3.35 44.20 -1.48
C LYS A 736 -2.38 45.38 -1.33
N ASP A 737 -1.32 45.41 -2.11
CA ASP A 737 -0.32 46.48 -2.07
C ASP A 737 -0.94 47.84 -2.46
N GLN A 738 -1.91 47.85 -3.38
CA GLN A 738 -2.67 49.06 -3.72
C GLN A 738 -3.56 49.54 -2.57
N ILE A 739 -4.19 48.63 -1.82
CA ILE A 739 -4.97 48.97 -0.63
C ILE A 739 -4.06 49.58 0.43
N GLU A 740 -2.92 48.95 0.74
CA GLU A 740 -1.96 49.47 1.72
C GLU A 740 -1.41 50.86 1.35
N LEU A 741 -1.22 51.13 0.05
CA LEU A 741 -0.83 52.45 -0.44
C LEU A 741 -1.96 53.48 -0.28
N LEU A 742 -3.20 53.10 -0.54
CA LEU A 742 -4.37 53.97 -0.37
C LEU A 742 -4.61 54.28 1.11
N ASP A 743 -4.47 53.30 2.00
CA ASP A 743 -4.60 53.47 3.45
C ASP A 743 -3.58 54.50 3.97
N LYS A 744 -2.32 54.40 3.52
CA LYS A 744 -1.30 55.41 3.86
C LYS A 744 -1.68 56.83 3.40
N LYS A 745 -2.22 56.96 2.18
CA LYS A 745 -2.69 58.26 1.65
C LYS A 745 -3.90 58.78 2.42
N ILE A 746 -4.83 57.90 2.80
CA ILE A 746 -5.98 58.23 3.63
C ILE A 746 -5.51 58.77 4.98
N GLU A 747 -4.56 58.11 5.64
CA GLU A 747 -4.01 58.57 6.92
C GLU A 747 -3.31 59.93 6.82
N GLU A 748 -2.53 60.16 5.76
CA GLU A 748 -1.87 61.45 5.52
C GLU A 748 -2.89 62.56 5.27
N GLU A 749 -3.92 62.28 4.46
CA GLU A 749 -4.99 63.23 4.18
C GLU A 749 -5.86 63.51 5.41
N GLN A 750 -6.19 62.49 6.21
CA GLN A 750 -6.90 62.66 7.48
C GLN A 750 -6.11 63.58 8.43
N ARG A 751 -4.79 63.40 8.52
CA ARG A 751 -3.92 64.31 9.28
C ARG A 751 -3.95 65.73 8.72
N ARG A 752 -3.84 65.90 7.40
CA ARG A 752 -3.89 67.22 6.74
C ARG A 752 -5.21 67.94 7.01
N VAL A 753 -6.33 67.23 6.82
CA VAL A 753 -7.69 67.70 7.05
C VAL A 753 -7.86 68.09 8.53
N SER A 754 -7.40 67.26 9.47
CA SER A 754 -7.45 67.58 10.91
C SER A 754 -6.67 68.84 11.29
N VAL A 755 -5.47 69.04 10.74
CA VAL A 755 -4.67 70.25 11.00
C VAL A 755 -5.34 71.49 10.40
N ARG A 756 -5.95 71.35 9.22
CA ARG A 756 -6.71 72.42 8.56
C ARG A 756 -7.92 72.83 9.39
N GLU A 757 -8.66 71.88 9.93
CA GLU A 757 -9.79 72.10 10.83
C GLU A 757 -9.38 72.92 12.06
N GLN A 758 -8.32 72.50 12.75
CA GLN A 758 -7.79 73.23 13.91
C GLN A 758 -7.35 74.65 13.55
N ARG A 759 -6.72 74.85 12.38
CA ARG A 759 -6.32 76.17 11.92
C ARG A 759 -7.53 77.07 11.63
N LEU A 760 -8.56 76.54 10.97
CA LEU A 760 -9.80 77.28 10.70
C LEU A 760 -10.49 77.65 12.01
N ILE A 761 -10.62 76.72 12.96
CA ILE A 761 -11.18 76.99 14.30
C ILE A 761 -10.43 78.15 14.98
N LEU A 762 -9.10 78.12 15.00
CA LEU A 762 -8.28 79.19 15.60
C LEU A 762 -8.42 80.53 14.86
N GLN A 763 -8.48 80.51 13.53
CA GLN A 763 -8.65 81.72 12.72
C GLN A 763 -10.00 82.39 12.99
N TYR A 764 -11.09 81.61 12.98
CA TYR A 764 -12.43 82.14 13.26
C TYR A 764 -12.59 82.56 14.73
N ALA A 765 -12.00 81.86 15.70
CA ALA A 765 -11.99 82.28 17.10
C ALA A 765 -11.25 83.62 17.30
N ARG A 766 -10.12 83.84 16.59
CA ARG A 766 -9.40 85.13 16.62
C ARG A 766 -10.21 86.23 15.95
N LEU A 767 -10.83 85.95 14.81
CA LEU A 767 -11.70 86.89 14.09
C LEU A 767 -12.88 87.33 14.96
N GLU A 768 -13.54 86.38 15.63
CA GLU A 768 -14.63 86.64 16.56
C GLU A 768 -14.18 87.52 17.74
N LYS A 769 -13.00 87.24 18.32
CA LYS A 769 -12.40 88.10 19.35
C LYS A 769 -12.13 89.52 18.85
N THR A 770 -11.59 89.68 17.64
CA THR A 770 -11.33 91.02 17.07
C THR A 770 -12.61 91.77 16.72
N LEU A 771 -13.64 91.07 16.23
CA LEU A 771 -14.95 91.65 15.94
C LEU A 771 -15.67 92.06 17.22
N ALA A 772 -15.62 91.23 18.26
CA ALA A 772 -16.15 91.58 19.59
C ALA A 772 -15.44 92.82 20.18
N MET A 773 -14.12 92.92 20.03
CA MET A 773 -13.35 94.11 20.43
C MET A 773 -13.75 95.36 19.63
N LEU A 774 -13.90 95.24 18.31
CA LEU A 774 -14.35 96.33 17.43
C LEU A 774 -15.79 96.76 17.74
N GLN A 775 -16.71 95.82 17.97
CA GLN A 775 -18.08 96.11 18.38
C GLN A 775 -18.13 96.81 19.74
N ASN A 776 -17.30 96.38 20.70
CA ASN A 776 -17.17 97.06 21.98
C ASN A 776 -16.56 98.46 21.85
N GLN A 777 -15.57 98.67 20.96
CA GLN A 777 -15.01 99.99 20.66
C GLN A 777 -16.02 100.89 19.93
N MET A 778 -16.82 100.36 19.00
CA MET A 778 -17.88 101.09 18.31
C MET A 778 -19.05 101.44 19.25
N ALA A 779 -19.37 100.56 20.21
CA ALA A 779 -20.32 100.84 21.29
C ALA A 779 -19.78 101.93 22.24
N ALA A 780 -18.49 101.90 22.57
CA ALA A 780 -17.84 102.94 23.38
C ALA A 780 -17.68 104.30 22.66
N ALA A 781 -17.60 104.30 21.33
CA ALA A 781 -17.55 105.50 20.49
C ALA A 781 -18.93 106.07 20.12
N GLY A 782 -20.04 105.46 20.58
CA GLY A 782 -21.39 106.00 20.43
C GLY A 782 -22.05 105.84 19.05
N ILE A 783 -21.57 104.92 18.19
CA ILE A 783 -22.02 104.80 16.80
C ILE A 783 -23.08 103.69 16.59
N ILE A 784 -23.41 102.89 17.62
CA ILE A 784 -24.44 101.84 17.52
C ILE A 784 -25.50 102.05 18.63
N PRO A 785 -26.81 102.15 18.31
CA PRO A 785 -27.85 102.30 19.32
C PRO A 785 -28.06 100.99 20.08
N SER A 786 -28.20 101.09 21.40
CA SER A 786 -28.53 99.97 22.27
C SER A 786 -29.85 99.31 21.84
N LYS A 787 -29.81 98.04 21.44
CA LYS A 787 -31.02 97.21 21.45
C LYS A 787 -31.25 96.69 22.86
N THR A 788 -32.26 97.24 23.51
CA THR A 788 -33.00 96.60 24.60
C THR A 788 -33.93 95.54 24.02
N ALA A 789 -33.98 94.39 24.72
CA ALA A 789 -34.79 93.17 24.52
C ALA A 789 -34.40 92.27 23.34
#